data_AF-A0A7V2W6R9-F1
#
_entry.id   AF-A0A7V2W6R9-F1
#
_cell.length_a   1.000
_cell.length_b   1.000
_cell.length_c   1.000
_cell.angle_alpha   90.00
_cell.angle_beta   90.00
_cell.angle_gamma   90.00
#
_symmetry.space_group_name_H-M   'P 1'
#
loop_
_entity.id
_entity.type
_entity.pdbx_description
1 polymer ?
#
loop_
_entity_poly.entity_id
_entity_poly.type
_entity_poly.pdbx_seq_one_letter_code
_entity_poly.pdbx_strand_id
1 'polypeptide(L)'
;MKRRDFFKTAAPLGLYPILAGSLPVKTLAATSPFMLGPCDVTDRSLVVIYLNGGNDIINTIVPLNQLSEYANHRPDIRLPESSLITLDGSLPDNQQLGLHPGLSGFKNLYDDGLLNIVQRVGYALPNKSHFKALDNWLTGSGGALQNLQEGLWGRFLKDRYPGYNGNPFLGEPDPLGILFGSMNKTGFHTLQEHSYEINLSGQDPAGFFSLISSLSGEPIMNIPNSEHGDMLRHIAGIENSVNVYAQRISETFNNGTNGSAAYPNSSLGNQLKTIARMLNGGSRTKVFMATTGGFDSHVNEVVGGDTATGNHANLMLNLGNSVKAFQDDLAELGLDGKVTTVIFSEFGRKIIQNDSFGTDHGTLSSMFVIGKGVEGGVTGDNISLDEQDNQGAAHPSQLQNDYRSVLASLMQGWLGAADTSLEATFLSSAVYANMPTLINPNNIVPESCQYEPDDPIVCACVQVKIWLEGLYDPAAQNMRTTLNDNGLLPLQQPYGGAPFFHDGTEAAAALPDGSVDWVLLELRDADDLSNVVARKAVLLQKNGFVAEADGTPGVIFDGVTDGAYHLAVFHRNHLGVVSSEPVLVNAPSFVYDFTQSETTAAGGRQLKQIGSTWCLLAGNADGNALIDNRDFNRWEQSDGQSSVYHPADANADGQVDAADYDLWFENRSKLGELK
;
A
#
# COMPACT_ATOMS: atom_id res chain seq x y z
N MET A 1 -27.70 36.53 -34.23
CA MET A 1 -27.42 35.18 -33.68
C MET A 1 -27.58 34.14 -34.78
N LYS A 2 -26.48 33.55 -35.26
CA LYS A 2 -26.50 32.53 -36.30
C LYS A 2 -25.48 31.44 -35.98
N ARG A 3 -26.00 30.23 -35.82
CA ARG A 3 -25.36 28.91 -35.79
C ARG A 3 -24.22 28.80 -36.82
N ARG A 4 -22.94 28.96 -36.43
CA ARG A 4 -21.81 28.54 -37.29
C ARG A 4 -20.39 28.43 -36.70
N ASP A 5 -20.19 28.23 -35.39
CA ASP A 5 -18.82 28.06 -34.84
C ASP A 5 -18.63 26.89 -33.85
N PHE A 6 -19.51 25.87 -33.84
CA PHE A 6 -19.40 24.74 -32.90
C PHE A 6 -18.87 23.42 -33.50
N PHE A 7 -18.42 23.40 -34.76
CA PHE A 7 -17.91 22.17 -35.41
C PHE A 7 -16.51 22.36 -36.02
N LYS A 8 -15.52 22.79 -35.23
CA LYS A 8 -14.11 22.84 -35.68
C LYS A 8 -13.12 21.97 -34.91
N THR A 9 -13.55 21.12 -33.98
CA THR A 9 -12.63 20.20 -33.27
C THR A 9 -13.29 18.88 -32.91
N ALA A 10 -13.84 18.17 -33.91
CA ALA A 10 -14.21 16.77 -33.73
C ALA A 10 -14.01 15.94 -35.00
N ALA A 11 -13.25 14.85 -34.81
CA ALA A 11 -13.15 13.59 -35.57
C ALA A 11 -12.13 13.52 -36.73
N PRO A 12 -11.57 12.32 -37.06
CA PRO A 12 -11.76 10.99 -36.42
C PRO A 12 -10.46 10.20 -36.13
N LEU A 13 -10.46 9.44 -35.02
CA LEU A 13 -9.63 8.25 -34.85
C LEU A 13 -10.19 7.14 -35.75
N GLY A 14 -9.51 6.86 -36.86
CA GLY A 14 -9.77 5.71 -37.72
C GLY A 14 -8.57 4.77 -37.72
N LEU A 15 -8.69 3.64 -37.02
CA LEU A 15 -7.78 2.50 -37.12
C LEU A 15 -8.44 1.41 -37.96
N TYR A 16 -7.85 1.08 -39.10
CA TYR A 16 -8.05 -0.20 -39.79
C TYR A 16 -6.70 -0.95 -39.78
N PRO A 17 -6.67 -2.25 -39.41
CA PRO A 17 -5.45 -3.05 -39.49
C PRO A 17 -5.32 -3.63 -40.90
N ILE A 18 -4.19 -3.35 -41.57
CA ILE A 18 -3.75 -4.14 -42.72
C ILE A 18 -2.62 -5.04 -42.24
N LEU A 19 -2.92 -6.34 -42.19
CA LEU A 19 -1.97 -7.44 -42.03
C LEU A 19 -0.98 -7.50 -43.20
N ALA A 20 0.32 -7.41 -42.91
CA ALA A 20 1.38 -8.03 -43.72
C ALA A 20 2.70 -8.16 -42.93
N GLY A 21 3.12 -9.41 -42.65
CA GLY A 21 4.52 -9.84 -42.70
C GLY A 21 5.42 -9.62 -41.47
N SER A 22 5.42 -10.61 -40.56
CA SER A 22 6.61 -11.18 -39.87
C SER A 22 7.79 -10.25 -39.54
N LEU A 23 7.68 -9.51 -38.43
CA LEU A 23 8.79 -9.01 -37.59
C LEU A 23 8.29 -9.04 -36.13
N PRO A 24 9.06 -9.52 -35.14
CA PRO A 24 8.65 -9.42 -33.75
C PRO A 24 8.73 -7.95 -33.32
N VAL A 25 7.59 -7.25 -33.37
CA VAL A 25 7.43 -5.94 -32.76
C VAL A 25 7.52 -6.14 -31.25
N LYS A 26 8.69 -5.86 -30.67
CA LYS A 26 8.77 -5.54 -29.25
C LYS A 26 7.82 -4.37 -29.03
N THR A 27 6.78 -4.58 -28.24
CA THR A 27 5.94 -3.51 -27.73
C THR A 27 6.83 -2.60 -26.89
N LEU A 28 7.39 -1.57 -27.53
CA LEU A 28 7.79 -0.36 -26.83
C LEU A 28 6.54 0.08 -26.08
N ALA A 29 6.58 0.04 -24.75
CA ALA A 29 5.65 0.80 -23.93
C ALA A 29 5.76 2.24 -24.40
N ALA A 30 4.84 2.63 -25.28
CA ALA A 30 4.74 3.98 -25.74
C ALA A 30 4.37 4.80 -24.52
N THR A 31 5.34 5.52 -23.97
CA THR A 31 5.13 6.71 -23.15
C THR A 31 4.38 7.71 -24.02
N SER A 32 3.07 7.51 -24.16
CA SER A 32 2.19 8.59 -24.61
C SER A 32 2.36 9.72 -23.61
N PRO A 33 2.58 10.97 -24.07
CA PRO A 33 2.37 12.13 -23.24
C PRO A 33 0.86 12.30 -23.08
N PHE A 34 0.21 11.38 -22.38
CA PHE A 34 -0.99 11.75 -21.67
C PHE A 34 -0.53 12.84 -20.72
N MET A 35 -1.03 14.05 -20.93
CA MET A 35 -0.98 15.09 -19.92
C MET A 35 -1.62 14.45 -18.68
N LEU A 36 -0.77 13.94 -17.78
CA LEU A 36 -1.18 13.39 -16.51
C LEU A 36 -1.97 14.52 -15.84
N GLY A 37 -3.26 14.26 -15.61
CA GLY A 37 -4.09 15.21 -14.87
C GLY A 37 -3.44 15.45 -13.50
N PRO A 38 -3.71 16.58 -12.84
CA PRO A 38 -3.10 16.90 -11.55
C PRO A 38 -3.42 15.87 -10.44
N CYS A 39 -4.36 14.95 -10.68
CA CYS A 39 -4.69 13.84 -9.80
C CYS A 39 -3.89 12.55 -10.02
N ASP A 40 -3.16 12.39 -11.14
CA ASP A 40 -2.39 11.17 -11.38
C ASP A 40 -1.02 11.25 -10.71
N VAL A 41 -0.96 10.68 -9.51
CA VAL A 41 0.26 10.55 -8.70
C VAL A 41 0.70 9.10 -8.53
N THR A 42 0.15 8.16 -9.30
CA THR A 42 0.41 6.73 -9.13
C THR A 42 1.88 6.36 -9.31
N ASP A 43 2.58 7.06 -10.20
CA ASP A 43 4.00 6.86 -10.48
C ASP A 43 4.94 7.77 -9.66
N ARG A 44 4.41 8.56 -8.70
CA ARG A 44 5.25 9.43 -7.86
C ARG A 44 5.90 8.64 -6.72
N SER A 45 7.19 8.87 -6.53
CA SER A 45 7.98 8.28 -5.45
C SER A 45 8.66 9.34 -4.60
N LEU A 46 8.88 9.01 -3.34
CA LEU A 46 9.75 9.74 -2.42
C LEU A 46 11.05 8.95 -2.19
N VAL A 47 12.19 9.61 -2.36
CA VAL A 47 13.50 9.06 -2.00
C VAL A 47 13.97 9.72 -0.71
N VAL A 48 14.09 8.94 0.35
CA VAL A 48 14.51 9.41 1.68
C VAL A 48 15.96 9.03 1.89
N ILE A 49 16.83 10.02 2.14
CA ILE A 49 18.25 9.81 2.42
C ILE A 49 18.51 10.09 3.91
N TYR A 50 18.88 9.06 4.65
CA TYR A 50 19.28 9.18 6.05
C TYR A 50 20.80 9.33 6.19
N LEU A 51 21.21 10.45 6.77
CA LEU A 51 22.60 10.74 7.15
C LEU A 51 22.82 10.24 8.58
N ASN A 52 23.30 9.00 8.70
CA ASN A 52 23.44 8.32 9.98
C ASN A 52 24.60 8.88 10.80
N GLY A 53 24.25 9.44 11.95
CA GLY A 53 25.20 9.93 12.92
C GLY A 53 25.10 11.42 13.16
N GLY A 54 23.98 12.10 12.96
CA GLY A 54 23.84 13.52 13.32
C GLY A 54 24.77 14.47 12.56
N ASN A 55 24.46 14.82 11.31
CA ASN A 55 25.32 15.68 10.48
C ASN A 55 25.64 17.04 11.14
N ASP A 56 26.90 17.50 11.06
CA ASP A 56 27.27 18.85 11.47
C ASP A 56 26.73 19.88 10.48
N ILE A 57 25.54 20.38 10.75
CA ILE A 57 24.85 21.29 9.85
C ILE A 57 25.50 22.68 9.78
N ILE A 58 26.23 23.08 10.81
CA ILE A 58 26.88 24.40 10.86
C ILE A 58 28.14 24.40 10.00
N ASN A 59 28.86 23.27 9.90
CA ASN A 59 29.93 23.09 8.91
C ASN A 59 29.42 22.64 7.52
N THR A 60 28.15 22.26 7.40
CA THR A 60 27.51 21.93 6.10
C THR A 60 27.00 23.18 5.38
N ILE A 61 26.32 24.07 6.12
CA ILE A 61 25.68 25.30 5.65
C ILE A 61 25.91 26.43 6.66
N VAL A 62 27.03 27.14 6.52
CA VAL A 62 27.49 28.18 7.44
C VAL A 62 26.57 29.41 7.36
N PRO A 63 26.01 29.91 8.49
CA PRO A 63 25.29 31.18 8.52
C PRO A 63 26.23 32.37 8.21
N LEU A 64 26.11 32.97 7.02
CA LEU A 64 27.03 34.04 6.59
C LEU A 64 26.87 35.32 7.41
N ASN A 65 25.72 35.51 8.03
CA ASN A 65 25.45 36.64 8.91
C ASN A 65 26.02 36.47 10.34
N GLN A 66 26.71 35.37 10.64
CA GLN A 66 27.23 35.04 11.98
C GLN A 66 28.67 34.50 11.93
N LEU A 67 29.49 34.98 10.99
CA LEU A 67 30.86 34.49 10.79
C LEU A 67 31.77 34.73 12.00
N SER A 68 31.51 35.77 12.80
CA SER A 68 32.28 36.08 14.01
C SER A 68 32.00 35.05 15.11
N GLU A 69 30.73 34.75 15.35
CA GLU A 69 30.25 33.76 16.32
C GLU A 69 30.70 32.36 15.90
N TYR A 70 30.59 32.05 14.60
CA TYR A 70 31.12 30.82 14.02
C TYR A 70 32.62 30.67 14.30
N ALA A 71 33.40 31.74 14.11
CA ALA A 71 34.83 31.71 14.38
C ALA A 71 35.16 31.54 15.87
N ASN A 72 34.38 32.16 16.75
CA ASN A 72 34.55 32.10 18.20
C ASN A 72 34.19 30.72 18.77
N HIS A 73 33.12 30.09 18.28
CA HIS A 73 32.66 28.78 18.76
C HIS A 73 33.41 27.61 18.14
N ARG A 74 34.06 27.82 16.98
CA ARG A 74 34.77 26.78 16.22
C ARG A 74 36.19 27.22 15.83
N PRO A 75 37.05 27.56 16.81
CA PRO A 75 38.39 28.08 16.54
C PRO A 75 39.26 27.18 15.66
N ASP A 76 39.09 25.85 15.74
CA ASP A 76 39.96 24.86 15.09
C ASP A 76 39.25 24.03 14.01
N ILE A 77 37.91 24.08 13.93
CA ILE A 77 37.13 23.32 12.95
C ILE A 77 36.32 24.17 11.97
N ARG A 78 36.35 25.50 12.09
CA ARG A 78 35.65 26.38 11.15
C ARG A 78 36.22 26.26 9.75
N LEU A 79 35.37 26.27 8.74
CA LEU A 79 35.75 26.43 7.35
C LEU A 79 36.33 27.83 7.11
N PRO A 80 37.39 27.99 6.30
CA PRO A 80 37.84 29.32 5.89
C PRO A 80 36.75 29.99 5.05
N GLU A 81 36.45 31.26 5.31
CA GLU A 81 35.41 32.00 4.58
C GLU A 81 35.62 31.96 3.06
N SER A 82 36.87 32.03 2.61
CA SER A 82 37.23 31.96 1.19
C SER A 82 36.97 30.61 0.52
N SER A 83 36.70 29.55 1.31
CA SER A 83 36.34 28.21 0.81
C SER A 83 34.83 28.01 0.71
N LEU A 84 34.03 28.86 1.34
CA LEU A 84 32.58 28.75 1.35
C LEU A 84 32.01 29.09 -0.03
N ILE A 85 31.03 28.30 -0.45
CA ILE A 85 30.25 28.60 -1.65
C ILE A 85 29.01 29.36 -1.20
N THR A 86 28.96 30.67 -1.47
CA THR A 86 27.73 31.46 -1.21
C THR A 86 26.56 30.84 -1.96
N LEU A 87 25.50 30.46 -1.25
CA LEU A 87 24.29 29.87 -1.84
C LEU A 87 23.60 30.88 -2.76
N ASP A 88 23.19 32.02 -2.18
CA ASP A 88 22.48 33.09 -2.87
C ASP A 88 22.60 34.40 -2.07
N GLY A 89 23.25 35.40 -2.66
CA GLY A 89 23.45 36.71 -2.03
C GLY A 89 22.22 37.63 -2.09
N SER A 90 21.15 37.21 -2.77
CA SER A 90 19.89 37.96 -2.85
C SER A 90 18.91 37.61 -1.71
N LEU A 91 19.17 36.51 -0.98
CA LEU A 91 18.37 36.12 0.18
C LEU A 91 18.46 37.17 1.31
N PRO A 92 17.41 37.27 2.14
CA PRO A 92 17.47 38.00 3.41
C PRO A 92 18.68 37.60 4.25
N ASP A 93 19.26 38.53 5.00
CA ASP A 93 20.47 38.34 5.79
C ASP A 93 20.39 37.12 6.73
N ASN A 94 19.24 36.92 7.38
CA ASN A 94 18.95 35.78 8.26
C ASN A 94 18.74 34.45 7.51
N GLN A 95 18.90 34.41 6.19
CA GLN A 95 18.81 33.21 5.33
C GLN A 95 20.05 33.03 4.45
N GLN A 96 21.04 33.94 4.53
CA GLN A 96 22.25 33.82 3.72
C GLN A 96 23.14 32.70 4.26
N LEU A 97 23.45 31.74 3.39
CA LEU A 97 24.19 30.52 3.71
C LEU A 97 25.44 30.39 2.85
N GLY A 98 26.53 29.93 3.47
CA GLY A 98 27.75 29.48 2.82
C GLY A 98 27.81 27.96 2.85
N LEU A 99 27.67 27.31 1.69
CA LEU A 99 27.77 25.87 1.59
C LEU A 99 29.23 25.42 1.78
N HIS A 100 29.39 24.25 2.41
CA HIS A 100 30.66 23.53 2.44
C HIS A 100 31.21 23.35 1.01
N PRO A 101 32.53 23.49 0.75
CA PRO A 101 33.11 23.41 -0.61
C PRO A 101 32.81 22.10 -1.36
N GLY A 102 32.66 20.99 -0.64
CA GLY A 102 32.21 19.70 -1.18
C GLY A 102 30.78 19.68 -1.75
N LEU A 103 29.96 20.70 -1.50
CA LEU A 103 28.55 20.77 -1.91
C LEU A 103 28.30 21.61 -3.17
N SER A 104 29.29 21.73 -4.06
CA SER A 104 29.10 22.36 -5.38
C SER A 104 27.93 21.75 -6.17
N GLY A 105 27.67 20.45 -6.03
CA GLY A 105 26.48 19.80 -6.58
C GLY A 105 25.17 20.39 -6.07
N PHE A 106 25.07 20.70 -4.77
CA PHE A 106 23.87 21.32 -4.18
C PHE A 106 23.73 22.78 -4.62
N LYS A 107 24.84 23.51 -4.79
CA LYS A 107 24.81 24.85 -5.40
C LYS A 107 24.16 24.82 -6.78
N ASN A 108 24.56 23.88 -7.63
CA ASN A 108 23.98 23.72 -8.96
C ASN A 108 22.47 23.40 -8.88
N LEU A 109 22.07 22.49 -7.98
CA LEU A 109 20.65 22.16 -7.78
C LEU A 109 19.83 23.36 -7.29
N TYR A 110 20.39 24.20 -6.42
CA TYR A 110 19.73 25.44 -6.00
C TYR A 110 19.58 26.42 -7.16
N ASP A 111 20.65 26.62 -7.94
CA ASP A 111 20.64 27.52 -9.11
C ASP A 111 19.65 27.07 -10.19
N ASP A 112 19.45 25.76 -10.32
CA ASP A 112 18.45 25.14 -11.19
C ASP A 112 17.02 25.21 -10.61
N GLY A 113 16.84 25.77 -9.40
CA GLY A 113 15.55 25.87 -8.71
C GLY A 113 15.03 24.57 -8.13
N LEU A 114 15.87 23.54 -8.02
CA LEU A 114 15.50 22.17 -7.64
C LEU A 114 15.72 21.88 -6.15
N LEU A 115 16.42 22.74 -5.40
CA LEU A 115 16.77 22.51 -3.99
C LEU A 115 16.09 23.53 -3.07
N ASN A 116 15.40 23.02 -2.04
CA ASN A 116 15.00 23.78 -0.85
C ASN A 116 15.81 23.34 0.38
N ILE A 117 16.37 24.30 1.11
CA ILE A 117 17.04 24.07 2.39
C ILE A 117 16.11 24.48 3.52
N VAL A 118 15.64 23.51 4.31
CA VAL A 118 14.77 23.76 5.46
C VAL A 118 15.61 23.88 6.73
N GLN A 119 15.62 25.06 7.32
CA GLN A 119 16.43 25.41 8.49
C GLN A 119 15.70 25.17 9.81
N ARG A 120 16.46 25.10 10.91
CA ARG A 120 15.94 24.95 12.29
C ARG A 120 14.94 23.81 12.42
N VAL A 121 15.31 22.65 11.85
CA VAL A 121 14.49 21.44 11.85
C VAL A 121 14.75 20.61 13.09
N GLY A 122 13.68 20.11 13.71
CA GLY A 122 13.77 19.21 14.87
C GLY A 122 12.39 18.84 15.39
N TYR A 123 12.29 18.65 16.70
CA TYR A 123 11.03 18.40 17.41
C TYR A 123 11.13 18.91 18.85
N ALA A 124 9.97 19.16 19.48
CA ALA A 124 9.88 19.91 20.74
C ALA A 124 10.68 19.32 21.92
N LEU A 125 10.83 17.99 21.96
CA LEU A 125 11.52 17.27 23.05
C LEU A 125 12.76 16.51 22.52
N PRO A 126 13.80 17.23 22.05
CA PRO A 126 14.93 16.61 21.36
C PRO A 126 15.65 15.59 22.25
N ASN A 127 16.12 14.51 21.64
CA ASN A 127 16.86 13.46 22.32
C ASN A 127 18.23 13.31 21.66
N LYS A 128 19.30 13.31 22.44
CA LYS A 128 20.68 13.23 21.95
C LYS A 128 21.21 11.79 21.87
N SER A 129 20.36 10.76 21.87
CA SER A 129 20.77 9.37 21.66
C SER A 129 20.46 8.98 20.23
N HIS A 130 21.42 8.49 19.45
CA HIS A 130 21.20 8.02 18.07
C HIS A 130 19.99 7.06 17.98
N PHE A 131 19.92 6.08 18.88
CA PHE A 131 18.85 5.09 18.89
C PHE A 131 17.48 5.72 19.15
N LYS A 132 17.39 6.65 20.12
CA LYS A 132 16.09 7.22 20.51
C LYS A 132 15.67 8.38 19.62
N ALA A 133 16.62 9.18 19.12
CA ALA A 133 16.35 10.22 18.13
C ALA A 133 15.84 9.59 16.83
N LEU A 134 16.58 8.63 16.27
CA LEU A 134 16.16 7.93 15.06
C LEU A 134 14.80 7.23 15.25
N ASP A 135 14.57 6.61 16.40
CA ASP A 135 13.27 6.06 16.78
C ASP A 135 12.16 7.12 16.70
N ASN A 136 12.36 8.30 17.31
CA ASN A 136 11.37 9.35 17.26
C ASN A 136 11.09 9.81 15.83
N TRP A 137 12.16 10.01 15.02
CA TRP A 137 12.03 10.38 13.62
C TRP A 137 11.22 9.34 12.83
N LEU A 138 11.63 8.06 12.87
CA LEU A 138 11.02 6.98 12.08
C LEU A 138 9.66 6.50 12.58
N THR A 139 9.33 6.74 13.84
CA THR A 139 7.98 6.49 14.38
C THR A 139 7.08 7.72 14.29
N GLY A 140 7.60 8.90 13.89
CA GLY A 140 6.81 10.13 13.89
C GLY A 140 6.42 10.63 15.29
N SER A 141 7.04 10.11 16.36
CA SER A 141 6.62 10.39 17.74
C SER A 141 6.90 11.82 18.21
N GLY A 142 7.86 12.51 17.56
CA GLY A 142 8.33 13.83 17.97
C GLY A 142 8.82 13.91 19.41
N GLY A 143 9.19 12.78 20.02
CA GLY A 143 9.60 12.69 21.43
C GLY A 143 8.49 12.89 22.46
N ALA A 144 7.29 13.30 22.05
CA ALA A 144 6.13 13.45 22.92
C ALA A 144 5.41 12.12 23.14
N LEU A 145 5.28 11.33 22.08
CA LEU A 145 4.71 9.98 22.14
C LEU A 145 5.81 8.98 22.52
N GLN A 146 5.56 8.18 23.55
CA GLN A 146 6.52 7.18 24.04
C GLN A 146 6.04 5.78 23.65
N ASN A 147 6.99 4.89 23.36
CA ASN A 147 6.74 3.47 23.07
C ASN A 147 5.79 3.20 21.89
N LEU A 148 5.77 4.07 20.87
CA LEU A 148 5.09 3.76 19.62
C LEU A 148 5.74 2.52 19.00
N GLN A 149 4.90 1.50 18.74
CA GLN A 149 5.31 0.24 18.14
C GLN A 149 5.16 0.24 16.61
N GLU A 150 4.74 1.34 16.00
CA GLU A 150 4.56 1.46 14.56
C GLU A 150 5.43 2.59 14.00
N GLY A 151 5.92 2.36 12.79
CA GLY A 151 6.64 3.33 12.01
C GLY A 151 5.72 4.31 11.29
N LEU A 152 6.21 5.51 11.01
CA LEU A 152 5.43 6.55 10.33
C LEU A 152 5.10 6.15 8.89
N TRP A 153 6.03 5.52 8.17
CA TRP A 153 5.81 5.06 6.80
C TRP A 153 4.84 3.90 6.79
N GLY A 154 4.91 3.02 7.79
CA GLY A 154 3.94 1.93 7.98
C GLY A 154 2.51 2.46 8.14
N ARG A 155 2.31 3.45 9.02
CA ARG A 155 0.98 4.09 9.19
C ARG A 155 0.50 4.81 7.93
N PHE A 156 1.38 5.58 7.29
CA PHE A 156 1.05 6.29 6.06
C PHE A 156 0.64 5.34 4.93
N LEU A 157 1.40 4.26 4.73
CA LEU A 157 1.13 3.28 3.67
C LEU A 157 -0.09 2.41 3.98
N LYS A 158 -0.31 2.05 5.24
CA LYS A 158 -1.51 1.32 5.67
C LYS A 158 -2.79 2.08 5.34
N ASP A 159 -2.80 3.38 5.64
CA ASP A 159 -3.92 4.26 5.35
C ASP A 159 -4.16 4.38 3.83
N ARG A 160 -3.07 4.54 3.06
CA ARG A 160 -3.14 4.73 1.61
C ARG A 160 -3.50 3.46 0.82
N TYR A 161 -3.20 2.28 1.36
CA TYR A 161 -3.40 0.97 0.75
C TYR A 161 -4.11 0.01 1.71
N PRO A 162 -5.39 0.28 2.05
CA PRO A 162 -6.16 -0.55 2.95
C PRO A 162 -6.28 -1.97 2.37
N GLY A 163 -5.97 -2.98 3.17
CA GLY A 163 -5.96 -4.39 2.74
C GLY A 163 -4.61 -4.91 2.24
N TYR A 164 -3.55 -4.09 2.24
CA TYR A 164 -2.20 -4.58 2.02
C TYR A 164 -1.73 -5.46 3.18
N ASN A 165 -1.70 -6.78 2.97
CA ASN A 165 -1.24 -7.78 3.94
C ASN A 165 0.14 -8.33 3.57
N GLY A 166 1.03 -7.47 3.10
CA GLY A 166 2.38 -7.87 2.71
C GLY A 166 2.49 -8.59 1.37
N ASN A 167 1.43 -8.66 0.56
CA ASN A 167 1.45 -9.28 -0.78
C ASN A 167 1.12 -8.25 -1.87
N PRO A 168 1.64 -8.42 -3.10
CA PRO A 168 1.22 -7.60 -4.25
C PRO A 168 -0.28 -7.71 -4.51
N PHE A 169 -0.90 -6.64 -4.99
CA PHE A 169 -2.32 -6.64 -5.36
C PHE A 169 -2.54 -5.95 -6.71
N LEU A 170 -3.73 -6.13 -7.29
CA LEU A 170 -4.05 -5.63 -8.63
C LEU A 170 -3.91 -4.10 -8.68
N GLY A 171 -2.97 -3.61 -9.49
CA GLY A 171 -2.68 -2.19 -9.67
C GLY A 171 -1.38 -1.72 -9.01
N GLU A 172 -0.89 -2.43 -7.99
CA GLU A 172 0.35 -2.12 -7.25
C GLU A 172 1.19 -3.41 -7.07
N PRO A 173 1.96 -3.80 -8.10
CA PRO A 173 2.77 -5.03 -8.06
C PRO A 173 4.09 -4.87 -7.29
N ASP A 174 4.47 -3.64 -6.94
CA ASP A 174 5.76 -3.29 -6.34
C ASP A 174 5.67 -3.26 -4.80
N PRO A 175 6.77 -3.58 -4.07
CA PRO A 175 6.83 -3.28 -2.65
C PRO A 175 6.58 -1.80 -2.41
N LEU A 176 5.77 -1.47 -1.40
CA LEU A 176 5.43 -0.09 -1.09
C LEU A 176 6.63 0.70 -0.55
N GLY A 177 7.54 0.02 0.15
CA GLY A 177 8.83 0.53 0.59
C GLY A 177 10.01 -0.34 0.14
N ILE A 178 11.16 0.29 -0.17
CA ILE A 178 12.43 -0.43 -0.37
C ILE A 178 13.55 0.29 0.37
N LEU A 179 14.33 -0.45 1.17
CA LEU A 179 15.47 0.08 1.90
C LEU A 179 16.80 -0.36 1.33
N PHE A 180 17.76 0.55 1.42
CA PHE A 180 19.15 0.37 1.09
C PHE A 180 20.04 0.88 2.22
N GLY A 181 21.22 0.27 2.35
CA GLY A 181 22.17 0.57 3.41
C GLY A 181 21.81 -0.03 4.77
N SER A 182 22.78 -0.10 5.66
CA SER A 182 22.55 -0.71 6.98
C SER A 182 21.71 0.22 7.86
N MET A 183 20.49 -0.22 8.18
CA MET A 183 19.55 0.45 9.08
C MET A 183 18.99 -0.54 10.09
N ASN A 184 18.98 -0.14 11.37
CA ASN A 184 18.45 -0.97 12.47
C ASN A 184 16.97 -0.68 12.78
N LYS A 185 16.40 0.36 12.18
CA LYS A 185 14.99 0.75 12.26
C LYS A 185 14.56 1.24 10.89
N THR A 186 13.39 0.80 10.43
CA THR A 186 12.94 1.05 9.04
C THR A 186 11.89 2.16 8.98
N GLY A 187 11.05 2.30 10.02
CA GLY A 187 9.89 3.18 9.98
C GLY A 187 8.70 2.64 9.17
N PHE A 188 8.78 1.40 8.67
CA PHE A 188 7.72 0.75 7.87
C PHE A 188 6.93 -0.32 8.65
N HIS A 189 7.40 -0.70 9.84
CA HIS A 189 6.76 -1.69 10.71
C HIS A 189 5.39 -1.25 11.21
N THR A 190 4.44 -2.19 11.29
CA THR A 190 3.07 -2.00 11.82
C THR A 190 2.78 -2.93 13.00
N LEU A 191 1.67 -2.72 13.72
CA LEU A 191 1.23 -3.62 14.81
C LEU A 191 0.91 -5.03 14.32
N GLN A 192 0.45 -5.16 13.08
CA GLN A 192 0.28 -6.44 12.39
C GLN A 192 1.60 -6.84 11.72
N GLU A 193 1.97 -8.12 11.77
CA GLU A 193 3.25 -8.69 11.30
C GLU A 193 3.36 -8.74 9.76
N HIS A 194 3.12 -7.62 9.09
CA HIS A 194 3.36 -7.45 7.67
C HIS A 194 4.32 -6.27 7.46
N SER A 195 5.52 -6.57 6.97
CA SER A 195 6.46 -5.53 6.56
C SER A 195 5.98 -4.91 5.25
N TYR A 196 5.92 -3.57 5.20
CA TYR A 196 5.59 -2.82 3.98
C TYR A 196 6.82 -2.65 3.08
N GLU A 197 7.97 -3.11 3.56
CA GLU A 197 9.26 -2.92 2.94
C GLU A 197 9.97 -4.20 2.48
N ILE A 198 10.87 -4.06 1.51
CA ILE A 198 11.94 -5.02 1.23
C ILE A 198 13.30 -4.36 1.48
N ASN A 199 14.17 -5.03 2.23
CA ASN A 199 15.52 -4.57 2.51
C ASN A 199 16.53 -5.20 1.53
N LEU A 200 17.15 -4.37 0.70
CA LEU A 200 18.15 -4.78 -0.30
C LEU A 200 19.60 -4.53 0.14
N SER A 201 19.83 -4.30 1.41
CA SER A 201 21.15 -3.94 1.92
C SER A 201 22.19 -5.04 1.72
N GLY A 202 23.25 -4.69 1.01
CA GLY A 202 24.33 -5.62 0.65
C GLY A 202 23.95 -6.64 -0.43
N GLN A 203 22.78 -6.50 -1.06
CA GLN A 203 22.28 -7.40 -2.10
C GLN A 203 22.38 -6.76 -3.49
N ASP A 204 22.66 -7.57 -4.50
CA ASP A 204 22.54 -7.16 -5.90
C ASP A 204 21.09 -7.42 -6.37
N PRO A 205 20.31 -6.38 -6.74
CA PRO A 205 18.94 -6.57 -7.22
C PRO A 205 18.84 -7.49 -8.44
N ALA A 206 19.87 -7.57 -9.28
CA ALA A 206 19.88 -8.48 -10.43
C ALA A 206 19.89 -9.96 -10.00
N GLY A 207 20.62 -10.28 -8.93
CA GLY A 207 20.74 -11.63 -8.37
C GLY A 207 19.80 -11.92 -7.19
N PHE A 208 19.04 -10.93 -6.72
CA PHE A 208 18.20 -11.03 -5.54
C PHE A 208 17.17 -12.17 -5.66
N PHE A 209 16.49 -12.29 -6.80
CA PHE A 209 15.59 -13.41 -7.07
C PHE A 209 16.30 -14.78 -7.00
N SER A 210 17.49 -14.91 -7.58
CA SER A 210 18.26 -16.17 -7.54
C SER A 210 18.70 -16.52 -6.12
N LEU A 211 19.06 -15.53 -5.29
CA LEU A 211 19.37 -15.76 -3.88
C LEU A 211 18.13 -16.26 -3.13
N ILE A 212 17.00 -15.54 -3.24
CA ILE A 212 15.77 -15.89 -2.54
C ILE A 212 15.24 -17.26 -2.99
N SER A 213 15.18 -17.52 -4.31
CA SER A 213 14.77 -18.81 -4.85
C SER A 213 15.72 -19.97 -4.51
N SER A 214 16.98 -19.70 -4.17
CA SER A 214 17.90 -20.73 -3.64
C SER A 214 17.67 -21.05 -2.17
N LEU A 215 17.02 -20.15 -1.43
CA LEU A 215 16.65 -20.31 -0.03
C LEU A 215 15.24 -20.89 0.14
N SER A 216 14.39 -20.77 -0.88
CA SER A 216 13.04 -21.35 -0.87
C SER A 216 13.09 -22.88 -0.84
N GLY A 217 12.33 -23.47 0.07
CA GLY A 217 12.25 -24.92 0.26
C GLY A 217 11.18 -25.57 -0.62
N GLU A 218 11.05 -26.90 -0.52
CA GLU A 218 9.88 -27.59 -1.04
C GLU A 218 8.61 -27.11 -0.31
N PRO A 219 7.49 -26.87 -1.01
CA PRO A 219 6.25 -26.41 -0.40
C PRO A 219 5.81 -27.33 0.75
N ILE A 220 5.36 -26.76 1.87
CA ILE A 220 4.81 -27.55 2.98
C ILE A 220 3.43 -28.08 2.57
N MET A 221 3.40 -29.30 2.06
CA MET A 221 2.19 -29.92 1.50
C MET A 221 1.14 -30.31 2.54
N ASN A 222 1.47 -30.31 3.83
CA ASN A 222 0.60 -30.81 4.88
C ASN A 222 0.73 -29.95 6.14
N ILE A 223 -0.08 -28.90 6.22
CA ILE A 223 -0.10 -27.98 7.36
C ILE A 223 -1.25 -28.39 8.30
N PRO A 224 -0.96 -28.83 9.54
CA PRO A 224 -1.99 -29.29 10.47
C PRO A 224 -2.92 -28.15 10.89
N ASN A 225 -4.21 -28.40 11.15
CA ASN A 225 -5.10 -27.39 11.74
C ASN A 225 -4.82 -27.24 13.25
N SER A 226 -3.86 -26.39 13.61
CA SER A 226 -3.40 -26.13 14.97
C SER A 226 -2.60 -24.82 15.01
N GLU A 227 -2.32 -24.26 16.19
CA GLU A 227 -1.44 -23.10 16.36
C GLU A 227 -0.06 -23.28 15.68
N HIS A 228 0.44 -24.52 15.65
CA HIS A 228 1.65 -24.86 14.91
C HIS A 228 1.46 -24.72 13.39
N GLY A 229 0.31 -25.11 12.86
CA GLY A 229 -0.02 -24.93 11.46
C GLY A 229 -0.30 -23.49 11.08
N ASP A 230 -0.88 -22.68 11.97
CA ASP A 230 -1.03 -21.23 11.76
C ASP A 230 0.34 -20.56 11.60
N MET A 231 1.29 -20.91 12.46
CA MET A 231 2.69 -20.46 12.31
C MET A 231 3.30 -20.92 10.98
N LEU A 232 3.03 -22.15 10.53
CA LEU A 232 3.52 -22.63 9.23
C LEU A 232 2.86 -21.92 8.05
N ARG A 233 1.55 -21.62 8.10
CA ARG A 233 0.84 -20.82 7.10
C ARG A 233 1.39 -19.40 7.03
N HIS A 234 1.64 -18.79 8.19
CA HIS A 234 2.23 -17.47 8.28
C HIS A 234 3.64 -17.44 7.66
N ILE A 235 4.50 -18.41 7.99
CA ILE A 235 5.84 -18.55 7.39
C ILE A 235 5.74 -18.73 5.87
N ALA A 236 4.83 -19.60 5.39
CA ALA A 236 4.62 -19.82 3.97
C ALA A 236 4.10 -18.57 3.24
N GLY A 237 3.24 -17.77 3.87
CA GLY A 237 2.76 -16.50 3.36
C GLY A 237 3.87 -15.46 3.22
N ILE A 238 4.76 -15.36 4.21
CA ILE A 238 5.96 -14.52 4.13
C ILE A 238 6.89 -15.00 3.01
N GLU A 239 7.14 -16.30 2.90
CA GLU A 239 8.00 -16.85 1.85
C GLU A 239 7.44 -16.55 0.45
N ASN A 240 6.13 -16.71 0.25
CA ASN A 240 5.47 -16.38 -1.01
C ASN A 240 5.57 -14.88 -1.34
N SER A 241 5.29 -14.01 -0.38
CA SER A 241 5.44 -12.55 -0.52
C SER A 241 6.86 -12.17 -0.97
N VAL A 242 7.87 -12.67 -0.27
CA VAL A 242 9.28 -12.37 -0.55
C VAL A 242 9.69 -12.90 -1.92
N ASN A 243 9.22 -14.08 -2.33
CA ASN A 243 9.47 -14.63 -3.67
C ASN A 243 8.91 -13.73 -4.78
N VAL A 244 7.64 -13.31 -4.67
CA VAL A 244 7.00 -12.48 -5.69
C VAL A 244 7.66 -11.10 -5.76
N TYR A 245 7.98 -10.49 -4.61
CA TYR A 245 8.71 -9.23 -4.61
C TYR A 245 10.14 -9.35 -5.12
N ALA A 246 10.84 -10.44 -4.81
CA ALA A 246 12.17 -10.66 -5.34
C ALA A 246 12.15 -10.76 -6.87
N GLN A 247 11.15 -11.44 -7.44
CA GLN A 247 10.93 -11.48 -8.88
C GLN A 247 10.67 -10.07 -9.43
N ARG A 248 9.72 -9.32 -8.84
CA ARG A 248 9.37 -7.98 -9.31
C ARG A 248 10.55 -6.99 -9.23
N ILE A 249 11.34 -7.03 -8.17
CA ILE A 249 12.55 -6.22 -8.01
C ILE A 249 13.58 -6.56 -9.09
N SER A 250 13.79 -7.85 -9.36
CA SER A 250 14.70 -8.28 -10.43
C SER A 250 14.20 -7.84 -11.81
N GLU A 251 12.89 -7.95 -12.08
CA GLU A 251 12.26 -7.50 -13.33
C GLU A 251 12.44 -5.99 -13.55
N THR A 252 12.07 -5.16 -12.57
CA THR A 252 12.21 -3.69 -12.67
C THR A 252 13.67 -3.28 -12.82
N PHE A 253 14.60 -3.89 -12.08
CA PHE A 253 16.02 -3.61 -12.25
C PHE A 253 16.56 -4.01 -13.63
N ASN A 254 16.20 -5.20 -14.13
CA ASN A 254 16.68 -5.71 -15.41
C ASN A 254 16.07 -4.99 -16.62
N ASN A 255 14.81 -4.56 -16.51
CA ASN A 255 14.14 -3.75 -17.53
C ASN A 255 14.66 -2.31 -17.57
N GLY A 256 15.15 -1.81 -16.44
CA GLY A 256 15.66 -0.46 -16.30
C GLY A 256 17.10 -0.30 -16.80
N THR A 257 17.43 0.95 -17.11
CA THR A 257 18.77 1.42 -17.46
C THR A 257 19.12 2.67 -16.65
N ASN A 258 20.40 2.99 -16.57
CA ASN A 258 20.87 4.31 -16.13
C ASN A 258 21.25 5.13 -17.37
N GLY A 259 21.14 6.44 -17.27
CA GLY A 259 21.69 7.39 -18.23
C GLY A 259 23.20 7.54 -18.11
N SER A 260 23.70 8.66 -18.61
CA SER A 260 25.12 8.99 -18.71
C SER A 260 25.72 9.66 -17.47
N ALA A 261 24.90 9.98 -16.47
CA ALA A 261 25.34 10.62 -15.23
C ALA A 261 26.44 9.82 -14.52
N ALA A 262 27.53 10.52 -14.16
CA ALA A 262 28.70 9.90 -13.53
C ALA A 262 28.53 9.83 -12.01
N TYR A 263 27.97 8.73 -11.52
CA TYR A 263 27.89 8.47 -10.08
C TYR A 263 29.28 8.26 -9.47
N PRO A 264 29.56 8.82 -8.27
CA PRO A 264 30.76 8.47 -7.54
C PRO A 264 30.74 6.99 -7.15
N ASN A 265 31.92 6.36 -7.11
CA ASN A 265 32.06 5.00 -6.60
C ASN A 265 31.99 5.00 -5.06
N SER A 266 30.79 5.19 -4.53
CA SER A 266 30.50 5.26 -3.11
C SER A 266 29.26 4.45 -2.77
N SER A 267 29.07 4.14 -1.48
CA SER A 267 27.86 3.42 -1.04
C SER A 267 26.59 4.19 -1.42
N LEU A 268 26.50 5.49 -1.11
CA LEU A 268 25.34 6.30 -1.45
C LEU A 268 25.14 6.41 -2.97
N GLY A 269 26.20 6.66 -3.74
CA GLY A 269 26.14 6.75 -5.19
C GLY A 269 25.59 5.47 -5.83
N ASN A 270 26.03 4.30 -5.36
CA ASN A 270 25.55 3.00 -5.86
C ASN A 270 24.08 2.72 -5.47
N GLN A 271 23.65 3.13 -4.27
CA GLN A 271 22.25 3.01 -3.85
C GLN A 271 21.34 3.88 -4.74
N LEU A 272 21.69 5.16 -4.93
CA LEU A 272 20.91 6.08 -5.76
C LEU A 272 20.89 5.67 -7.24
N LYS A 273 22.01 5.16 -7.75
CA LYS A 273 22.08 4.59 -9.11
C LYS A 273 21.13 3.40 -9.29
N THR A 274 21.03 2.55 -8.26
CA THR A 274 20.11 1.41 -8.25
C THR A 274 18.66 1.88 -8.26
N ILE A 275 18.32 2.86 -7.42
CA ILE A 275 16.98 3.46 -7.36
C ILE A 275 16.59 4.05 -8.73
N ALA A 276 17.46 4.86 -9.36
CA ALA A 276 17.19 5.44 -10.68
C ALA A 276 16.90 4.37 -11.74
N ARG A 277 17.69 3.29 -11.72
CA ARG A 277 17.50 2.16 -12.63
C ARG A 277 16.17 1.44 -12.41
N MET A 278 15.81 1.15 -11.16
CA MET A 278 14.53 0.49 -10.85
C MET A 278 13.32 1.34 -11.26
N LEU A 279 13.38 2.65 -10.99
CA LEU A 279 12.35 3.61 -11.44
C LEU A 279 12.24 3.63 -12.97
N ASN A 280 13.37 3.63 -13.70
CA ASN A 280 13.36 3.56 -15.16
C ASN A 280 12.75 2.26 -15.70
N GLY A 281 12.96 1.14 -15.00
CA GLY A 281 12.35 -0.14 -15.35
C GLY A 281 10.89 -0.30 -14.94
N GLY A 282 10.26 0.77 -14.45
CA GLY A 282 8.83 0.83 -14.16
C GLY A 282 8.42 0.42 -12.75
N SER A 283 9.34 0.51 -11.77
CA SER A 283 8.98 0.41 -10.35
C SER A 283 8.11 1.58 -9.93
N ARG A 284 7.03 1.28 -9.20
CA ARG A 284 6.10 2.25 -8.57
C ARG A 284 6.20 2.30 -7.05
N THR A 285 7.28 1.78 -6.47
CA THR A 285 7.53 1.86 -5.02
C THR A 285 7.38 3.30 -4.53
N LYS A 286 6.62 3.51 -3.45
CA LYS A 286 6.24 4.85 -3.00
C LYS A 286 7.35 5.51 -2.18
N VAL A 287 8.07 4.73 -1.39
CA VAL A 287 9.18 5.22 -0.57
C VAL A 287 10.42 4.36 -0.75
N PHE A 288 11.46 4.95 -1.35
CA PHE A 288 12.81 4.38 -1.35
C PHE A 288 13.61 5.03 -0.22
N MET A 289 14.31 4.24 0.59
CA MET A 289 15.11 4.74 1.69
C MET A 289 16.57 4.36 1.51
N ALA A 290 17.44 5.34 1.31
CA ALA A 290 18.88 5.17 1.21
C ALA A 290 19.57 5.70 2.47
N THR A 291 20.71 5.10 2.82
CA THR A 291 21.44 5.47 4.05
C THR A 291 22.92 5.64 3.77
N THR A 292 23.52 6.66 4.38
CA THR A 292 24.97 6.82 4.45
C THR A 292 25.40 7.17 5.86
N GLY A 293 26.45 6.52 6.36
CA GLY A 293 26.99 6.76 7.70
C GLY A 293 28.25 7.63 7.69
N GLY A 294 28.88 7.73 8.86
CA GLY A 294 30.13 8.48 9.06
C GLY A 294 29.92 9.87 9.66
N PHE A 295 28.67 10.30 9.88
CA PHE A 295 28.36 11.63 10.40
C PHE A 295 28.59 11.79 11.90
N ASP A 296 28.90 10.70 12.61
CA ASP A 296 29.19 10.73 14.05
C ASP A 296 30.59 11.31 14.37
N SER A 297 30.76 12.59 14.09
CA SER A 297 32.04 13.31 14.02
C SER A 297 32.53 13.85 15.37
N HIS A 298 32.59 13.00 16.41
CA HIS A 298 33.13 13.40 17.71
C HIS A 298 34.62 13.77 17.67
N VAL A 299 35.40 13.19 16.75
CA VAL A 299 36.85 13.38 16.67
C VAL A 299 37.28 13.58 15.23
N ASN A 300 38.28 14.44 15.01
CA ASN A 300 38.93 14.66 13.72
C ASN A 300 37.92 14.80 12.56
N GLU A 301 36.91 15.63 12.76
CA GLU A 301 35.93 15.99 11.74
C GLU A 301 36.64 16.61 10.54
N VAL A 302 37.64 17.44 10.84
CA VAL A 302 38.53 18.12 9.91
C VAL A 302 39.99 17.69 10.08
N VAL A 303 40.85 18.04 9.13
CA VAL A 303 42.31 17.93 9.27
C VAL A 303 42.87 19.22 9.89
N GLY A 304 43.61 19.09 11.00
CA GLY A 304 44.24 20.24 11.65
C GLY A 304 45.13 21.04 10.70
N GLY A 305 44.86 22.35 10.59
CA GLY A 305 45.55 23.26 9.67
C GLY A 305 44.97 23.35 8.26
N ASP A 306 44.05 22.46 7.88
CA ASP A 306 43.29 22.52 6.62
C ASP A 306 41.84 22.07 6.85
N THR A 307 41.07 22.97 7.45
CA THR A 307 39.72 22.68 7.94
C THR A 307 38.68 22.45 6.84
N ALA A 308 39.02 22.75 5.58
CA ALA A 308 38.18 22.44 4.41
C ALA A 308 38.33 20.98 3.93
N THR A 309 39.19 20.19 4.60
CA THR A 309 39.45 18.78 4.29
C THR A 309 39.23 17.90 5.53
N GLY A 310 39.14 16.59 5.33
CA GLY A 310 38.95 15.61 6.40
C GLY A 310 37.71 14.75 6.23
N ASN A 311 37.27 14.15 7.33
CA ASN A 311 36.17 13.19 7.31
C ASN A 311 34.85 13.84 6.88
N HIS A 312 34.48 14.98 7.45
CA HIS A 312 33.25 15.68 7.08
C HIS A 312 33.31 16.21 5.64
N ALA A 313 34.45 16.76 5.21
CA ALA A 313 34.62 17.22 3.84
C ALA A 313 34.42 16.10 2.80
N ASN A 314 34.91 14.88 3.09
CA ASN A 314 34.69 13.71 2.24
C ASN A 314 33.21 13.28 2.21
N LEU A 315 32.51 13.36 3.35
CA LEU A 315 31.06 13.09 3.41
C LEU A 315 30.27 14.10 2.59
N MET A 316 30.60 15.39 2.70
CA MET A 316 29.97 16.47 1.93
C MET A 316 30.19 16.29 0.43
N LEU A 317 31.43 15.98 0.01
CA LEU A 317 31.75 15.71 -1.39
C LEU A 317 30.96 14.50 -1.93
N ASN A 318 30.89 13.42 -1.16
CA ASN A 318 30.16 12.22 -1.54
C ASN A 318 28.64 12.48 -1.62
N LEU A 319 28.07 13.15 -0.63
CA LEU A 319 26.66 13.54 -0.61
C LEU A 319 26.32 14.43 -1.82
N GLY A 320 27.09 15.51 -2.00
CA GLY A 320 26.91 16.46 -3.09
C GLY A 320 26.97 15.81 -4.47
N ASN A 321 28.00 15.01 -4.72
CA ASN A 321 28.18 14.34 -6.01
C ASN A 321 27.16 13.22 -6.25
N SER A 322 26.82 12.43 -5.24
CA SER A 322 25.86 11.33 -5.39
C SER A 322 24.45 11.84 -5.69
N VAL A 323 24.01 12.88 -4.97
CA VAL A 323 22.68 13.47 -5.15
C VAL A 323 22.58 14.24 -6.46
N LYS A 324 23.62 15.01 -6.85
CA LYS A 324 23.65 15.67 -8.15
C LYS A 324 23.60 14.67 -9.29
N ALA A 325 24.42 13.62 -9.25
CA ALA A 325 24.40 12.56 -10.25
C ALA A 325 23.03 11.87 -10.33
N PHE A 326 22.37 11.64 -9.19
CA PHE A 326 21.03 11.09 -9.15
C PHE A 326 20.00 11.99 -9.82
N GLN A 327 19.99 13.28 -9.50
CA GLN A 327 19.05 14.22 -10.10
C GLN A 327 19.28 14.39 -11.61
N ASP A 328 20.54 14.37 -12.05
CA ASP A 328 20.90 14.42 -13.48
C ASP A 328 20.45 13.15 -14.21
N ASP A 329 20.64 11.97 -13.61
CA ASP A 329 20.20 10.70 -14.18
C ASP A 329 18.67 10.67 -14.32
N LEU A 330 17.93 11.10 -13.30
CA LEU A 330 16.47 11.21 -13.37
C LEU A 330 16.01 12.16 -14.47
N ALA A 331 16.70 13.28 -14.66
CA ALA A 331 16.38 14.22 -15.74
C ALA A 331 16.62 13.61 -17.13
N GLU A 332 17.76 12.93 -17.31
CA GLU A 332 18.10 12.23 -18.56
C GLU A 332 17.10 11.10 -18.87
N LEU A 333 16.64 10.39 -17.85
CA LEU A 333 15.68 9.29 -17.94
C LEU A 333 14.22 9.77 -18.06
N GLY A 334 13.96 11.08 -17.95
CA GLY A 334 12.59 11.65 -17.98
C GLY A 334 11.75 11.32 -16.74
N LEU A 335 12.40 11.04 -15.61
CA LEU A 335 11.81 10.67 -14.33
C LEU A 335 11.82 11.82 -13.30
N ASP A 336 12.49 12.93 -13.60
CA ASP A 336 12.63 14.09 -12.70
C ASP A 336 11.29 14.68 -12.22
N GLY A 337 10.21 14.55 -13.01
CA GLY A 337 8.84 14.92 -12.64
C GLY A 337 8.07 13.88 -11.81
N LYS A 338 8.69 12.74 -11.50
CA LYS A 338 8.08 11.62 -10.75
C LYS A 338 8.78 11.33 -9.43
N VAL A 339 9.89 12.00 -9.12
CA VAL A 339 10.65 11.75 -7.90
C VAL A 339 10.90 13.05 -7.14
N THR A 340 10.68 13.01 -5.83
CA THR A 340 11.19 14.00 -4.89
C THR A 340 12.12 13.32 -3.90
N THR A 341 13.25 13.96 -3.58
CA THR A 341 14.23 13.48 -2.61
C THR A 341 14.17 14.32 -1.35
N VAL A 342 14.23 13.69 -0.18
CA VAL A 342 14.36 14.36 1.12
C VAL A 342 15.53 13.78 1.89
N ILE A 343 16.37 14.66 2.44
CA ILE A 343 17.60 14.29 3.16
C ILE A 343 17.48 14.79 4.59
N PHE A 344 17.76 13.91 5.56
CA PHE A 344 17.73 14.27 6.98
C PHE A 344 18.80 13.55 7.78
N SER A 345 19.03 14.04 9.00
CA SER A 345 19.81 13.39 10.04
C SER A 345 19.01 13.46 11.34
N GLU A 346 19.17 12.49 12.24
CA GLU A 346 18.36 12.31 13.44
C GLU A 346 18.47 13.47 14.45
N PHE A 347 19.54 14.26 14.33
CA PHE A 347 19.76 15.56 14.96
C PHE A 347 20.91 16.28 14.23
N GLY A 348 21.27 17.50 14.66
CA GLY A 348 22.53 18.15 14.25
C GLY A 348 23.62 18.01 15.30
N ARG A 349 24.75 18.71 15.10
CA ARG A 349 25.86 18.77 16.05
C ARG A 349 25.86 20.06 16.88
N LYS A 350 26.64 20.07 17.97
CA LYS A 350 26.80 21.25 18.82
C LYS A 350 27.35 22.45 18.05
N ILE A 351 27.00 23.65 18.51
CA ILE A 351 27.56 24.90 17.99
C ILE A 351 29.05 24.99 18.37
N ILE A 352 29.36 24.69 19.63
CA ILE A 352 30.72 24.71 20.15
C ILE A 352 31.45 23.41 19.76
N GLN A 353 32.66 23.56 19.22
CA GLN A 353 33.56 22.43 18.99
C GLN A 353 34.00 21.76 20.30
N ASN A 354 34.42 20.51 20.25
CA ASN A 354 35.10 19.85 21.37
C ASN A 354 36.64 19.94 21.20
N ASP A 355 37.38 19.46 22.21
CA ASP A 355 38.85 19.48 22.24
C ASP A 355 39.50 18.44 21.31
N SER A 356 38.71 17.68 20.54
CA SER A 356 39.17 16.58 19.66
C SER A 356 39.00 16.88 18.17
N PHE A 357 38.93 18.16 17.79
CA PHE A 357 38.67 18.59 16.41
C PHE A 357 37.36 18.03 15.85
N GLY A 358 36.33 17.91 16.69
CA GLY A 358 35.00 17.45 16.29
C GLY A 358 33.90 18.12 17.10
N THR A 359 32.69 17.57 17.01
CA THR A 359 31.50 18.12 17.68
C THR A 359 30.66 17.01 18.33
N ASP A 360 30.10 17.29 19.50
CA ASP A 360 29.17 16.35 20.15
C ASP A 360 27.73 16.55 19.66
N HIS A 361 26.80 15.77 20.21
CA HIS A 361 25.39 15.74 19.80
C HIS A 361 24.67 17.07 20.06
N GLY A 362 24.00 17.56 19.02
CA GLY A 362 23.15 18.75 19.03
C GLY A 362 21.66 18.42 19.20
N THR A 363 20.81 19.35 18.80
CA THR A 363 19.36 19.32 19.03
C THR A 363 18.55 19.62 17.76
N LEU A 364 18.99 20.62 16.99
CA LEU A 364 18.38 21.04 15.73
C LEU A 364 19.29 20.69 14.56
N SER A 365 18.69 20.50 13.39
CA SER A 365 19.34 20.15 12.13
C SER A 365 18.75 20.96 10.97
N SER A 366 19.01 20.53 9.76
CA SER A 366 18.32 20.99 8.56
C SER A 366 17.94 19.80 7.68
N MET A 367 16.93 20.00 6.84
CA MET A 367 16.54 19.04 5.82
C MET A 367 16.77 19.64 4.44
N PHE A 368 17.14 18.79 3.48
CA PHE A 368 17.26 19.18 2.08
C PHE A 368 16.17 18.49 1.28
N VAL A 369 15.38 19.26 0.54
CA VAL A 369 14.30 18.74 -0.31
C VAL A 369 14.66 19.07 -1.75
N ILE A 370 14.70 18.05 -2.61
CA ILE A 370 15.30 18.14 -3.94
C ILE A 370 14.38 17.49 -4.98
N GLY A 371 14.12 18.19 -6.08
CA GLY A 371 13.39 17.63 -7.23
C GLY A 371 12.68 18.70 -8.05
N LYS A 372 12.16 18.33 -9.21
CA LYS A 372 11.45 19.25 -10.12
C LYS A 372 10.10 19.71 -9.58
N GLY A 373 9.50 18.90 -8.71
CA GLY A 373 8.27 19.25 -8.00
C GLY A 373 8.47 20.22 -6.83
N VAL A 374 9.71 20.49 -6.44
CA VAL A 374 10.05 21.28 -5.26
C VAL A 374 9.99 22.78 -5.58
N GLU A 375 9.61 23.58 -4.60
CA GLU A 375 9.80 25.03 -4.61
C GLU A 375 11.21 25.34 -4.09
N GLY A 376 12.13 25.70 -4.98
CA GLY A 376 13.52 26.01 -4.61
C GLY A 376 13.65 27.21 -3.68
N GLY A 377 14.65 27.22 -2.81
CA GLY A 377 14.90 28.34 -1.89
C GLY A 377 15.41 27.93 -0.50
N VAL A 378 15.22 28.83 0.47
CA VAL A 378 15.51 28.58 1.89
C VAL A 378 14.23 28.77 2.70
N THR A 379 13.85 27.73 3.44
CA THR A 379 12.68 27.75 4.33
C THR A 379 13.14 27.91 5.78
N GLY A 380 12.71 28.99 6.42
CA GLY A 380 13.10 29.34 7.79
C GLY A 380 14.39 30.16 7.87
N ASP A 381 14.83 30.41 9.10
CA ASP A 381 15.95 31.29 9.42
C ASP A 381 17.20 30.48 9.80
N ASN A 382 18.38 31.05 9.56
CA ASN A 382 19.66 30.54 10.02
C ASN A 382 19.63 30.23 11.53
N ILE A 383 20.25 29.13 11.97
CA ILE A 383 20.46 28.87 13.41
C ILE A 383 21.25 30.02 14.03
N SER A 384 20.77 30.55 15.16
CA SER A 384 21.50 31.50 16.00
C SER A 384 22.61 30.77 16.75
N LEU A 385 23.86 31.19 16.53
CA LEU A 385 25.04 30.62 17.17
C LEU A 385 25.23 31.13 18.60
N ASP A 386 24.60 32.26 18.97
CA ASP A 386 24.64 32.80 20.34
C ASP A 386 23.58 32.18 21.27
N GLU A 387 22.49 31.62 20.72
CA GLU A 387 21.38 31.08 21.50
C GLU A 387 21.55 29.56 21.74
N GLN A 388 22.36 29.20 22.73
CA GLN A 388 22.75 27.81 23.00
C GLN A 388 22.04 27.22 24.23
N ASP A 389 21.90 25.89 24.28
CA ASP A 389 21.57 25.18 25.51
C ASP A 389 22.78 25.17 26.49
N ASN A 390 22.55 24.72 27.73
CA ASN A 390 23.59 24.66 28.77
C ASN A 390 24.78 23.72 28.42
N GLN A 391 24.73 23.02 27.29
CA GLN A 391 25.74 22.07 26.83
C GLN A 391 26.39 22.50 25.50
N GLY A 392 26.05 23.67 24.96
CA GLY A 392 26.61 24.23 23.73
C GLY A 392 25.94 23.76 22.42
N ALA A 393 24.78 23.11 22.49
CA ALA A 393 23.96 22.85 21.30
C ALA A 393 23.03 24.03 21.00
N ALA A 394 22.47 24.12 19.80
CA ALA A 394 21.42 25.10 19.51
C ALA A 394 20.27 24.97 20.53
N HIS A 395 19.80 26.07 21.08
CA HIS A 395 18.72 26.00 22.05
C HIS A 395 17.42 25.50 21.37
N PRO A 396 16.68 24.53 21.93
CA PRO A 396 15.47 23.99 21.29
C PRO A 396 14.36 25.01 21.01
N SER A 397 14.36 26.17 21.67
CA SER A 397 13.46 27.32 21.37
C SER A 397 13.64 27.86 19.95
N GLN A 398 14.79 27.63 19.34
CA GLN A 398 15.05 28.03 17.96
C GLN A 398 14.29 27.18 16.93
N LEU A 399 13.65 26.07 17.34
CA LEU A 399 12.85 25.21 16.45
C LEU A 399 11.84 26.06 15.67
N GLN A 400 11.93 26.00 14.35
CA GLN A 400 10.99 26.69 13.46
C GLN A 400 10.19 25.70 12.62
N ASN A 401 10.81 24.58 12.24
CA ASN A 401 10.18 23.56 11.40
C ASN A 401 10.21 22.22 12.14
N ASP A 402 9.04 21.70 12.52
CA ASP A 402 8.96 20.32 12.98
C ASP A 402 9.21 19.39 11.78
N TYR A 403 10.06 18.38 11.94
CA TYR A 403 10.36 17.45 10.85
C TYR A 403 9.12 16.74 10.33
N ARG A 404 8.13 16.53 11.20
CA ARG A 404 6.85 15.92 10.83
C ARG A 404 6.07 16.83 9.89
N SER A 405 6.11 18.14 10.09
CA SER A 405 5.45 19.12 9.21
C SER A 405 6.14 19.19 7.84
N VAL A 406 7.47 19.02 7.78
CA VAL A 406 8.21 18.90 6.51
C VAL A 406 7.76 17.64 5.76
N LEU A 407 7.74 16.47 6.44
CA LEU A 407 7.29 15.22 5.84
C LEU A 407 5.82 15.25 5.43
N ALA A 408 4.95 15.87 6.25
CA ALA A 408 3.53 16.05 5.96
C ALA A 408 3.31 16.88 4.69
N SER A 409 4.08 17.97 4.51
CA SER A 409 4.05 18.80 3.29
C SER A 409 4.37 17.98 2.03
N LEU A 410 5.33 17.04 2.13
CA LEU A 410 5.64 16.12 1.03
C LEU A 410 4.54 15.07 0.84
N MET A 411 4.06 14.43 1.92
CA MET A 411 3.00 13.43 1.83
C MET A 411 1.72 14.00 1.21
N GLN A 412 1.31 15.20 1.61
CA GLN A 412 0.13 15.86 1.07
C GLN A 412 0.40 16.44 -0.33
N GLY A 413 1.37 17.35 -0.43
CA GLY A 413 1.59 18.12 -1.65
C GLY A 413 2.16 17.29 -2.81
N TRP A 414 2.97 16.26 -2.51
CA TRP A 414 3.60 15.43 -3.53
C TRP A 414 2.87 14.11 -3.76
N LEU A 415 2.50 13.40 -2.70
CA LEU A 415 1.87 12.06 -2.77
C LEU A 415 0.34 12.09 -2.69
N GLY A 416 -0.27 13.25 -2.40
CA GLY A 416 -1.72 13.42 -2.39
C GLY A 416 -2.40 12.85 -1.15
N ALA A 417 -1.76 12.90 0.02
CA ALA A 417 -2.40 12.52 1.29
C ALA A 417 -3.44 13.56 1.73
N ALA A 418 -4.63 13.13 2.14
CA ALA A 418 -5.62 14.00 2.79
C ALA A 418 -5.24 14.30 4.26
N ASP A 419 -5.87 15.31 4.85
CA ASP A 419 -5.64 15.69 6.26
C ASP A 419 -5.90 14.52 7.23
N THR A 420 -6.92 13.70 6.95
CA THR A 420 -7.24 12.47 7.71
C THR A 420 -6.10 11.46 7.68
N SER A 421 -5.47 11.27 6.52
CA SER A 421 -4.30 10.41 6.33
C SER A 421 -3.09 10.91 7.12
N LEU A 422 -2.87 12.23 7.12
CA LEU A 422 -1.79 12.85 7.90
C LEU A 422 -2.03 12.72 9.40
N GLU A 423 -3.28 12.87 9.85
CA GLU A 423 -3.65 12.68 11.26
C GLU A 423 -3.40 11.23 11.72
N ALA A 424 -3.80 10.24 10.92
CA ALA A 424 -3.50 8.83 11.18
C ALA A 424 -1.98 8.54 11.16
N THR A 425 -1.24 9.20 10.27
CA THR A 425 0.21 9.04 10.13
C THR A 425 0.96 9.61 11.33
N PHE A 426 0.65 10.83 11.77
CA PHE A 426 1.40 11.54 12.81
C PHE A 426 0.77 11.49 14.20
N LEU A 427 -0.44 10.96 14.32
CA LEU A 427 -1.23 10.88 15.55
C LEU A 427 -1.44 12.27 16.18
N SER A 428 -1.47 13.31 15.36
CA SER A 428 -1.61 14.70 15.80
C SER A 428 -1.99 15.62 14.64
N SER A 429 -3.09 16.35 14.79
CA SER A 429 -3.50 17.40 13.85
C SER A 429 -2.64 18.67 13.90
N ALA A 430 -1.89 18.89 14.99
CA ALA A 430 -1.00 20.03 15.13
C ALA A 430 0.17 20.02 14.13
N VAL A 431 0.50 18.85 13.57
CA VAL A 431 1.62 18.67 12.64
C VAL A 431 1.35 19.34 11.29
N TYR A 432 0.16 19.19 10.73
CA TYR A 432 -0.15 19.75 9.41
C TYR A 432 -0.65 21.20 9.47
N ALA A 433 -1.00 21.72 10.65
CA ALA A 433 -1.41 23.12 10.82
C ALA A 433 -0.32 24.15 10.42
N ASN A 434 0.96 23.77 10.45
CA ASN A 434 2.11 24.63 10.15
C ASN A 434 3.05 24.01 9.11
N MET A 435 2.52 23.44 8.03
CA MET A 435 3.35 22.87 6.96
C MET A 435 4.10 23.96 6.20
N PRO A 436 5.43 23.82 6.01
CA PRO A 436 6.15 24.68 5.09
C PRO A 436 5.70 24.43 3.64
N THR A 437 5.67 25.47 2.82
CA THR A 437 5.43 25.36 1.38
C THR A 437 6.69 24.84 0.69
N LEU A 438 6.69 23.56 0.32
CA LEU A 438 7.88 22.89 -0.26
C LEU A 438 7.64 22.36 -1.67
N ILE A 439 6.39 22.15 -2.07
CA ILE A 439 6.03 21.70 -3.41
C ILE A 439 5.55 22.91 -4.21
N ASN A 440 6.10 23.10 -5.40
CA ASN A 440 5.74 24.25 -6.21
C ASN A 440 4.26 24.15 -6.69
N PRO A 441 3.59 25.30 -6.93
CA PRO A 441 2.15 25.32 -7.23
C PRO A 441 1.72 24.53 -8.48
N ASN A 442 2.66 24.24 -9.39
CA ASN A 442 2.38 23.47 -10.61
C ASN A 442 2.43 21.95 -10.38
N ASN A 443 3.02 21.49 -9.28
CA ASN A 443 3.19 20.08 -8.97
C ASN A 443 2.40 19.62 -7.74
N ILE A 444 1.84 20.55 -6.97
CA ILE A 444 1.02 20.23 -5.81
C ILE A 444 -0.21 19.41 -6.23
N VAL A 445 -0.49 18.33 -5.50
CA VAL A 445 -1.72 17.56 -5.68
C VAL A 445 -2.90 18.40 -5.19
N PRO A 446 -3.90 18.70 -6.04
CA PRO A 446 -5.08 19.44 -5.61
C PRO A 446 -5.84 18.68 -4.53
N GLU A 447 -6.47 19.41 -3.60
CA GLU A 447 -7.30 18.84 -2.54
C GLU A 447 -8.35 17.87 -3.08
N SER A 448 -9.00 18.20 -4.21
CA SER A 448 -9.97 17.32 -4.89
C SER A 448 -9.41 15.99 -5.41
N CYS A 449 -8.09 15.85 -5.44
CA CYS A 449 -7.36 14.67 -5.88
C CYS A 449 -6.67 13.94 -4.73
N GLN A 450 -6.71 14.50 -3.51
CA GLN A 450 -6.11 13.86 -2.36
C GLN A 450 -6.89 12.58 -2.06
N TYR A 451 -6.15 11.52 -1.75
CA TYR A 451 -6.75 10.27 -1.32
C TYR A 451 -7.29 10.48 0.08
N GLU A 452 -8.61 10.55 0.19
CA GLU A 452 -9.30 10.28 1.45
C GLU A 452 -9.45 8.76 1.55
N PRO A 453 -8.89 8.11 2.59
CA PRO A 453 -9.25 6.74 2.88
C PRO A 453 -10.76 6.67 3.05
N ASP A 454 -11.41 5.73 2.37
CA ASP A 454 -12.82 5.42 2.65
C ASP A 454 -12.91 5.16 4.16
N ASP A 455 -13.84 5.83 4.86
CA ASP A 455 -14.18 5.48 6.24
C ASP A 455 -14.34 3.95 6.27
N PRO A 456 -13.70 3.22 7.21
CA PRO A 456 -13.83 1.78 7.27
C PRO A 456 -15.31 1.46 7.31
N ILE A 457 -15.83 0.89 6.22
CA ILE A 457 -17.23 0.52 6.11
C ILE A 457 -17.43 -0.68 7.00
N VAL A 458 -17.64 -0.45 8.30
CA VAL A 458 -17.94 -1.51 9.28
C VAL A 458 -19.34 -2.05 8.96
N CYS A 459 -19.41 -2.92 7.97
CA CYS A 459 -20.64 -3.55 7.51
C CYS A 459 -20.52 -5.07 7.54
N ALA A 460 -19.29 -5.63 7.52
CA ALA A 460 -19.06 -7.03 7.18
C ALA A 460 -20.00 -7.47 6.04
N CYS A 461 -19.88 -6.81 4.89
CA CYS A 461 -20.80 -6.95 3.77
C CYS A 461 -20.12 -7.38 2.46
N VAL A 462 -20.87 -8.12 1.65
CA VAL A 462 -20.40 -8.75 0.40
C VAL A 462 -21.57 -9.03 -0.55
N GLN A 463 -21.33 -9.02 -1.85
CA GLN A 463 -22.23 -9.61 -2.84
C GLN A 463 -21.81 -11.03 -3.16
N VAL A 464 -22.79 -11.93 -3.22
CA VAL A 464 -22.56 -13.35 -3.52
C VAL A 464 -23.36 -13.71 -4.74
N LYS A 465 -22.72 -14.37 -5.71
CA LYS A 465 -23.38 -14.89 -6.90
C LYS A 465 -23.27 -16.41 -6.97
N ILE A 466 -24.42 -17.05 -7.14
CA ILE A 466 -24.56 -18.50 -7.33
C ILE A 466 -25.60 -18.80 -8.43
N TRP A 467 -25.50 -20.00 -9.00
CA TRP A 467 -26.58 -20.59 -9.81
C TRP A 467 -26.98 -21.92 -9.21
N LEU A 468 -28.27 -22.24 -9.30
CA LEU A 468 -28.83 -23.51 -8.83
C LEU A 468 -29.16 -24.39 -10.03
N GLU A 469 -28.66 -25.62 -10.03
CA GLU A 469 -29.00 -26.61 -11.06
C GLU A 469 -30.51 -26.89 -11.08
N GLY A 470 -31.08 -27.14 -12.25
CA GLY A 470 -32.52 -27.29 -12.41
C GLY A 470 -33.26 -25.95 -12.47
N LEU A 471 -32.83 -24.93 -11.72
CA LEU A 471 -33.45 -23.60 -11.75
C LEU A 471 -32.83 -22.69 -12.83
N TYR A 472 -31.54 -22.83 -13.09
CA TYR A 472 -30.79 -22.01 -14.05
C TYR A 472 -31.11 -22.36 -15.50
N ASP A 473 -31.53 -21.36 -16.28
CA ASP A 473 -31.72 -21.44 -17.73
C ASP A 473 -30.48 -20.86 -18.45
N PRO A 474 -29.65 -21.69 -19.10
CA PRO A 474 -28.44 -21.22 -19.78
C PRO A 474 -28.73 -20.36 -21.02
N ALA A 475 -29.92 -20.44 -21.62
CA ALA A 475 -30.31 -19.61 -22.75
C ALA A 475 -30.75 -18.21 -22.30
N ALA A 476 -31.49 -18.12 -21.20
CA ALA A 476 -31.95 -16.85 -20.64
C ALA A 476 -30.92 -16.18 -19.68
N GLN A 477 -29.90 -16.93 -19.26
CA GLN A 477 -28.90 -16.52 -18.27
C GLN A 477 -29.52 -16.01 -16.96
N ASN A 478 -30.59 -16.67 -16.53
CA ASN A 478 -31.31 -16.38 -15.29
C ASN A 478 -31.87 -17.66 -14.66
N MET A 479 -32.40 -17.54 -13.44
CA MET A 479 -33.13 -18.63 -12.77
C MET A 479 -34.63 -18.43 -12.86
N ARG A 480 -35.36 -19.55 -12.92
CA ARG A 480 -36.83 -19.58 -12.85
C ARG A 480 -37.31 -19.11 -11.47
N THR A 481 -38.43 -18.39 -11.43
CA THR A 481 -39.05 -17.82 -10.22
C THR A 481 -40.37 -18.49 -9.86
N THR A 482 -40.61 -19.71 -10.36
CA THR A 482 -41.89 -20.42 -10.33
C THR A 482 -42.52 -20.48 -8.93
N LEU A 483 -41.72 -20.75 -7.88
CA LEU A 483 -42.23 -20.77 -6.50
C LEU A 483 -42.77 -19.41 -6.05
N ASN A 484 -42.10 -18.32 -6.40
CA ASN A 484 -42.56 -16.97 -6.08
C ASN A 484 -43.78 -16.59 -6.93
N ASP A 485 -43.73 -16.87 -8.25
CA ASP A 485 -44.81 -16.59 -9.20
C ASP A 485 -46.13 -17.30 -8.82
N ASN A 486 -46.02 -18.50 -8.23
CA ASN A 486 -47.16 -19.28 -7.74
C ASN A 486 -47.51 -19.01 -6.26
N GLY A 487 -46.81 -18.10 -5.58
CA GLY A 487 -47.07 -17.76 -4.16
C GLY A 487 -46.74 -18.89 -3.16
N LEU A 488 -45.82 -19.79 -3.52
CA LEU A 488 -45.38 -20.92 -2.70
C LEU A 488 -44.12 -20.61 -1.88
N LEU A 489 -43.30 -19.64 -2.29
CA LEU A 489 -42.10 -19.22 -1.57
C LEU A 489 -42.49 -18.58 -0.21
N PRO A 490 -42.03 -19.08 0.95
CA PRO A 490 -42.42 -18.54 2.24
C PRO A 490 -41.85 -17.13 2.47
N LEU A 491 -42.60 -16.32 3.22
CA LEU A 491 -42.13 -15.01 3.67
C LEU A 491 -41.08 -15.10 4.79
N GLN A 492 -41.02 -16.22 5.52
CA GLN A 492 -40.04 -16.46 6.59
C GLN A 492 -38.97 -17.44 6.11
N GLN A 493 -37.73 -17.23 6.53
CA GLN A 493 -36.61 -18.13 6.22
C GLN A 493 -36.88 -19.59 6.67
N PRO A 494 -36.52 -20.60 5.85
CA PRO A 494 -36.87 -22.01 6.09
C PRO A 494 -35.83 -22.83 6.88
N TYR A 495 -34.74 -22.23 7.33
CA TYR A 495 -33.55 -22.88 7.89
C TYR A 495 -33.58 -23.09 9.42
N GLY A 496 -34.67 -22.74 10.12
CA GLY A 496 -34.79 -22.95 11.58
C GLY A 496 -34.90 -24.42 12.02
N GLY A 497 -35.20 -25.33 11.09
CA GLY A 497 -35.30 -26.77 11.36
C GLY A 497 -34.02 -27.55 11.05
N ALA A 498 -34.04 -28.84 11.38
CA ALA A 498 -32.98 -29.76 10.94
C ALA A 498 -32.88 -29.79 9.40
N PRO A 499 -31.66 -29.87 8.81
CA PRO A 499 -30.37 -30.03 9.49
C PRO A 499 -29.64 -28.72 9.84
N PHE A 500 -30.21 -27.55 9.52
CA PHE A 500 -29.51 -26.28 9.56
C PHE A 500 -29.53 -25.61 10.94
N PHE A 501 -30.66 -25.69 11.64
CA PHE A 501 -30.86 -25.10 12.98
C PHE A 501 -30.43 -23.62 13.05
N HIS A 502 -30.82 -22.83 12.05
CA HIS A 502 -30.56 -21.40 12.00
C HIS A 502 -31.59 -20.64 12.83
N ASP A 503 -31.15 -20.09 13.95
CA ASP A 503 -31.99 -19.35 14.91
C ASP A 503 -32.37 -17.92 14.45
N GLY A 504 -31.98 -17.54 13.22
CA GLY A 504 -32.29 -16.23 12.66
C GLY A 504 -33.79 -15.99 12.43
N THR A 505 -34.16 -14.71 12.47
CA THR A 505 -35.56 -14.26 12.36
C THR A 505 -35.87 -13.56 11.04
N GLU A 506 -35.02 -13.75 10.03
CA GLU A 506 -35.14 -13.11 8.72
C GLU A 506 -36.48 -13.45 8.07
N ALA A 507 -37.20 -12.41 7.69
CA ALA A 507 -38.49 -12.50 7.04
C ALA A 507 -38.71 -11.30 6.11
N ALA A 508 -39.28 -11.56 4.94
CA ALA A 508 -39.68 -10.54 4.00
C ALA A 508 -41.10 -10.05 4.32
N ALA A 509 -41.32 -8.74 4.35
CA ALA A 509 -42.68 -8.20 4.45
C ALA A 509 -43.49 -8.48 3.17
N ALA A 510 -42.80 -8.46 2.03
CA ALA A 510 -43.24 -8.94 0.72
C ALA A 510 -42.00 -9.39 -0.05
N LEU A 511 -42.10 -10.46 -0.85
CA LEU A 511 -40.96 -10.97 -1.62
C LEU A 511 -40.59 -9.98 -2.74
N PRO A 512 -39.32 -9.54 -2.85
CA PRO A 512 -38.83 -8.74 -3.97
C PRO A 512 -39.09 -9.40 -5.33
N ASP A 513 -39.34 -8.57 -6.34
CA ASP A 513 -39.52 -9.01 -7.73
C ASP A 513 -38.29 -9.77 -8.23
N GLY A 514 -38.49 -11.00 -8.72
CA GLY A 514 -37.40 -11.83 -9.19
C GLY A 514 -36.75 -12.71 -8.13
N SER A 515 -37.30 -12.77 -6.91
CA SER A 515 -36.87 -13.73 -5.89
C SER A 515 -37.11 -15.16 -6.37
N VAL A 516 -36.05 -15.96 -6.31
CA VAL A 516 -36.01 -17.37 -6.72
C VAL A 516 -36.26 -18.25 -5.50
N ASP A 517 -35.47 -18.03 -4.43
CA ASP A 517 -35.53 -18.84 -3.22
C ASP A 517 -34.81 -18.20 -2.03
N TRP A 518 -34.93 -18.79 -0.84
CA TRP A 518 -34.07 -18.49 0.30
C TRP A 518 -32.76 -19.28 0.24
N VAL A 519 -31.65 -18.66 0.63
CA VAL A 519 -30.35 -19.29 0.85
C VAL A 519 -29.80 -18.91 2.22
N LEU A 520 -29.05 -19.81 2.85
CA LEU A 520 -28.38 -19.56 4.12
C LEU A 520 -26.89 -19.33 3.84
N LEU A 521 -26.39 -18.15 4.20
CA LEU A 521 -24.98 -17.81 4.11
C LEU A 521 -24.33 -17.94 5.48
N GLU A 522 -23.09 -18.39 5.50
CA GLU A 522 -22.25 -18.39 6.68
C GLU A 522 -20.92 -17.69 6.40
N LEU A 523 -20.48 -16.87 7.35
CA LEU A 523 -19.08 -16.51 7.48
C LEU A 523 -18.41 -17.52 8.39
N ARG A 524 -17.34 -18.12 7.90
CA ARG A 524 -16.46 -19.02 8.64
C ARG A 524 -15.13 -18.32 8.86
N ASP A 525 -14.51 -18.65 9.98
CA ASP A 525 -13.21 -18.09 10.34
C ASP A 525 -12.18 -18.35 9.20
N ALA A 526 -11.30 -17.38 8.96
CA ALA A 526 -10.32 -17.48 7.88
C ALA A 526 -9.34 -18.65 8.07
N ASP A 527 -9.07 -19.01 9.33
CA ASP A 527 -8.08 -20.03 9.68
C ASP A 527 -8.73 -21.34 10.14
N ASP A 528 -10.01 -21.30 10.56
CA ASP A 528 -10.78 -22.47 10.97
C ASP A 528 -12.16 -22.54 10.29
N LEU A 529 -12.22 -23.28 9.17
CA LEU A 529 -13.46 -23.57 8.45
C LEU A 529 -14.55 -24.20 9.32
N SER A 530 -14.24 -24.84 10.46
CA SER A 530 -15.25 -25.41 11.35
C SER A 530 -15.92 -24.37 12.25
N ASN A 531 -15.28 -23.22 12.45
CA ASN A 531 -15.78 -22.12 13.27
C ASN A 531 -16.70 -21.22 12.43
N VAL A 532 -17.99 -21.20 12.78
CA VAL A 532 -18.97 -20.32 12.16
C VAL A 532 -19.02 -19.00 12.93
N VAL A 533 -18.58 -17.92 12.29
CA VAL A 533 -18.56 -16.56 12.84
C VAL A 533 -19.96 -15.95 12.81
N ALA A 534 -20.66 -16.10 11.69
CA ALA A 534 -22.01 -15.57 11.54
C ALA A 534 -22.81 -16.38 10.52
N ARG A 535 -24.13 -16.29 10.64
CA ARG A 535 -25.10 -16.91 9.73
C ARG A 535 -26.16 -15.88 9.36
N LYS A 536 -26.59 -15.87 8.10
CA LYS A 536 -27.72 -15.04 7.69
C LYS A 536 -28.49 -15.69 6.55
N ALA A 537 -29.81 -15.74 6.67
CA ALA A 537 -30.68 -16.17 5.59
C ALA A 537 -31.05 -14.96 4.69
N VAL A 538 -30.84 -15.10 3.40
CA VAL A 538 -31.08 -14.06 2.39
C VAL A 538 -31.80 -14.63 1.18
N LEU A 539 -32.29 -13.77 0.30
CA LEU A 539 -33.02 -14.16 -0.91
C LEU A 539 -32.07 -14.25 -2.10
N LEU A 540 -32.15 -15.35 -2.83
CA LEU A 540 -31.52 -15.52 -4.12
C LEU A 540 -32.39 -14.88 -5.21
N GLN A 541 -31.81 -14.03 -6.04
CA GLN A 541 -32.49 -13.35 -7.13
C GLN A 541 -32.27 -14.08 -8.47
N LYS A 542 -33.17 -13.88 -9.44
CA LYS A 542 -33.11 -14.53 -10.77
C LYS A 542 -31.83 -14.26 -11.55
N ASN A 543 -31.09 -13.20 -11.22
CA ASN A 543 -29.80 -12.87 -11.84
C ASN A 543 -28.60 -13.55 -11.16
N GLY A 544 -28.85 -14.43 -10.19
CA GLY A 544 -27.85 -15.21 -9.46
C GLY A 544 -27.30 -14.53 -8.21
N PHE A 545 -27.59 -13.24 -8.01
CA PHE A 545 -27.11 -12.51 -6.85
C PHE A 545 -28.03 -12.70 -5.64
N VAL A 546 -27.44 -12.66 -4.44
CA VAL A 546 -28.20 -12.60 -3.19
C VAL A 546 -28.65 -11.17 -2.89
N ALA A 547 -29.74 -11.05 -2.15
CA ALA A 547 -30.27 -9.80 -1.62
C ALA A 547 -30.88 -10.04 -0.24
N GLU A 548 -30.82 -9.04 0.63
CA GLU A 548 -31.51 -9.02 1.92
C GLU A 548 -33.02 -9.24 1.76
N ALA A 549 -33.70 -9.56 2.86
CA ALA A 549 -35.14 -9.85 2.85
C ALA A 549 -36.02 -8.68 2.35
N ASP A 550 -35.50 -7.46 2.36
CA ASP A 550 -36.15 -6.26 1.82
C ASP A 550 -35.79 -5.94 0.35
N GLY A 551 -34.92 -6.77 -0.27
CA GLY A 551 -34.45 -6.61 -1.65
C GLY A 551 -33.16 -5.80 -1.79
N THR A 552 -32.53 -5.36 -0.69
CA THR A 552 -31.22 -4.70 -0.74
C THR A 552 -30.16 -5.65 -1.32
N PRO A 553 -29.40 -5.26 -2.37
CA PRO A 553 -28.40 -6.15 -2.98
C PRO A 553 -27.27 -6.55 -2.02
N GLY A 554 -26.87 -7.82 -2.09
CA GLY A 554 -25.80 -8.38 -1.26
C GLY A 554 -26.29 -8.88 0.10
N VAL A 555 -25.35 -9.01 1.03
CA VAL A 555 -25.58 -9.42 2.42
C VAL A 555 -24.74 -8.57 3.36
N ILE A 556 -25.30 -8.24 4.53
CA ILE A 556 -24.65 -7.54 5.64
C ILE A 556 -24.71 -8.43 6.88
N PHE A 557 -23.58 -8.77 7.48
CA PHE A 557 -23.54 -9.59 8.69
C PHE A 557 -23.52 -8.72 9.95
N ASP A 558 -24.67 -8.60 10.61
CA ASP A 558 -24.83 -7.74 11.79
C ASP A 558 -23.91 -8.16 12.94
N GLY A 559 -23.19 -7.19 13.51
CA GLY A 559 -22.30 -7.43 14.66
C GLY A 559 -20.98 -8.14 14.31
N VAL A 560 -20.67 -8.31 13.03
CA VAL A 560 -19.39 -8.84 12.56
C VAL A 560 -18.48 -7.67 12.15
N THR A 561 -17.19 -7.79 12.44
CA THR A 561 -16.17 -6.83 12.01
C THR A 561 -15.75 -7.12 10.59
N ASP A 562 -15.33 -6.09 9.84
CA ASP A 562 -14.73 -6.30 8.53
C ASP A 562 -13.47 -7.17 8.65
N GLY A 563 -13.27 -8.07 7.69
CA GLY A 563 -12.17 -9.01 7.74
C GLY A 563 -12.19 -10.03 6.62
N ALA A 564 -11.18 -10.90 6.60
CA ALA A 564 -11.17 -12.05 5.72
C ALA A 564 -11.97 -13.19 6.37
N TYR A 565 -12.85 -13.83 5.60
CA TYR A 565 -13.69 -14.95 6.05
C TYR A 565 -13.90 -15.95 4.92
N HIS A 566 -14.03 -17.23 5.24
CA HIS A 566 -14.59 -18.16 4.27
C HIS A 566 -16.08 -17.94 4.13
N LEU A 567 -16.56 -17.85 2.90
CA LEU A 567 -17.98 -17.65 2.60
C LEU A 567 -18.59 -18.99 2.21
N ALA A 568 -19.56 -19.47 2.99
CA ALA A 568 -20.31 -20.68 2.68
C ALA A 568 -21.75 -20.34 2.30
N VAL A 569 -22.30 -21.06 1.32
CA VAL A 569 -23.67 -20.90 0.84
C VAL A 569 -24.38 -22.25 0.88
N PHE A 570 -25.54 -22.26 1.53
CA PHE A 570 -26.41 -23.43 1.64
C PHE A 570 -27.77 -23.11 1.04
N HIS A 571 -28.34 -24.12 0.41
CA HIS A 571 -29.71 -24.08 -0.09
C HIS A 571 -30.44 -25.36 0.34
N ARG A 572 -31.76 -25.30 0.44
CA ARG A 572 -32.55 -26.38 1.07
C ARG A 572 -32.46 -27.74 0.38
N ASN A 573 -32.15 -27.79 -0.93
CA ASN A 573 -32.16 -29.01 -1.74
C ASN A 573 -30.89 -29.17 -2.61
N HIS A 574 -29.94 -28.23 -2.52
CA HIS A 574 -28.67 -28.29 -3.25
C HIS A 574 -27.51 -28.64 -2.31
N LEU A 575 -26.43 -29.13 -2.90
CA LEU A 575 -25.16 -29.31 -2.20
C LEU A 575 -24.56 -27.93 -1.88
N GLY A 576 -24.24 -27.69 -0.61
CA GLY A 576 -23.62 -26.44 -0.17
C GLY A 576 -22.22 -26.25 -0.74
N VAL A 577 -21.81 -24.99 -0.87
CA VAL A 577 -20.49 -24.59 -1.39
C VAL A 577 -19.78 -23.68 -0.39
N VAL A 578 -18.46 -23.71 -0.36
CA VAL A 578 -17.63 -22.80 0.44
C VAL A 578 -16.47 -22.25 -0.38
N SER A 579 -16.14 -20.97 -0.19
CA SER A 579 -15.05 -20.30 -0.90
C SER A 579 -13.75 -21.05 -0.74
N SER A 580 -12.98 -21.16 -1.82
CA SER A 580 -11.70 -21.88 -1.84
C SER A 580 -10.65 -21.27 -0.92
N GLU A 581 -10.73 -19.96 -0.72
CA GLU A 581 -9.83 -19.16 0.12
C GLU A 581 -10.67 -18.18 0.95
N PRO A 582 -10.12 -17.61 2.03
CA PRO A 582 -10.74 -16.50 2.74
C PRO A 582 -10.96 -15.31 1.81
N VAL A 583 -12.14 -14.72 1.93
CA VAL A 583 -12.65 -13.62 1.11
C VAL A 583 -12.72 -12.37 1.98
N LEU A 584 -12.28 -11.23 1.45
CA LEU A 584 -12.41 -9.97 2.17
C LEU A 584 -13.88 -9.51 2.18
N VAL A 585 -14.45 -9.43 3.37
CA VAL A 585 -15.85 -9.03 3.62
C VAL A 585 -15.82 -7.69 4.34
N ASN A 586 -15.89 -6.61 3.55
CA ASN A 586 -15.75 -5.23 4.04
C ASN A 586 -16.41 -4.18 3.13
N ALA A 587 -17.08 -4.59 2.05
CA ALA A 587 -17.58 -3.66 1.05
C ALA A 587 -18.79 -4.22 0.28
N PRO A 588 -19.87 -3.45 0.13
CA PRO A 588 -21.09 -3.89 -0.55
C PRO A 588 -20.91 -3.98 -2.08
N SER A 589 -19.79 -3.49 -2.62
CA SER A 589 -19.42 -3.59 -4.03
C SER A 589 -18.57 -4.82 -4.35
N PHE A 590 -17.98 -5.48 -3.34
CA PHE A 590 -17.17 -6.67 -3.58
C PHE A 590 -18.07 -7.85 -3.93
N VAL A 591 -17.71 -8.59 -4.99
CA VAL A 591 -18.49 -9.72 -5.50
C VAL A 591 -17.66 -11.00 -5.37
N TYR A 592 -18.17 -11.97 -4.63
CA TYR A 592 -17.71 -13.34 -4.68
C TYR A 592 -18.63 -14.17 -5.59
N ASP A 593 -18.09 -14.67 -6.70
CA ASP A 593 -18.86 -15.29 -7.77
C ASP A 593 -18.48 -16.76 -7.95
N PHE A 594 -19.27 -17.66 -7.37
CA PHE A 594 -19.09 -19.11 -7.49
C PHE A 594 -19.35 -19.63 -8.91
N THR A 595 -19.89 -18.81 -9.80
CA THR A 595 -20.39 -19.24 -11.10
C THR A 595 -19.32 -19.23 -12.19
N GLN A 596 -18.12 -18.71 -11.88
CA GLN A 596 -17.05 -18.50 -12.85
C GLN A 596 -16.17 -19.74 -13.08
N SER A 597 -15.84 -20.47 -12.00
CA SER A 597 -14.92 -21.62 -12.05
C SER A 597 -15.20 -22.60 -10.91
N GLU A 598 -14.97 -23.89 -11.14
CA GLU A 598 -14.97 -24.91 -10.07
C GLU A 598 -13.98 -24.56 -8.94
N THR A 599 -12.87 -23.90 -9.29
CA THR A 599 -11.80 -23.52 -8.34
C THR A 599 -12.19 -22.41 -7.37
N THR A 600 -13.38 -21.82 -7.52
CA THR A 600 -13.91 -20.88 -6.51
C THR A 600 -14.43 -21.61 -5.27
N ALA A 601 -14.57 -22.93 -5.33
CA ALA A 601 -14.98 -23.76 -4.20
C ALA A 601 -13.77 -24.49 -3.57
N ALA A 602 -13.78 -24.69 -2.24
CA ALA A 602 -12.67 -25.32 -1.50
C ALA A 602 -12.45 -26.82 -1.80
N GLY A 603 -13.31 -27.45 -2.61
CA GLY A 603 -13.03 -28.80 -3.10
C GLY A 603 -13.66 -29.09 -4.46
N GLY A 604 -13.09 -30.11 -5.11
CA GLY A 604 -13.60 -30.58 -6.40
C GLY A 604 -14.95 -31.26 -6.21
N ARG A 605 -15.89 -31.03 -7.14
CA ARG A 605 -17.24 -31.66 -7.20
C ARG A 605 -18.34 -30.99 -6.36
N GLN A 606 -18.13 -29.80 -5.79
CA GLN A 606 -19.21 -29.01 -5.18
C GLN A 606 -20.07 -28.25 -6.20
N LEU A 607 -19.52 -28.05 -7.40
CA LEU A 607 -20.16 -27.33 -8.50
C LEU A 607 -20.25 -28.24 -9.74
N LYS A 608 -21.30 -28.06 -10.55
CA LYS A 608 -21.51 -28.71 -11.84
C LYS A 608 -21.57 -27.66 -12.94
N GLN A 609 -20.82 -27.90 -14.02
CA GLN A 609 -20.85 -27.01 -15.17
C GLN A 609 -22.13 -27.23 -15.98
N ILE A 610 -22.92 -26.17 -16.16
CA ILE A 610 -24.12 -26.13 -17.00
C ILE A 610 -23.94 -25.04 -18.04
N GLY A 611 -23.77 -25.43 -19.30
CA GLY A 611 -23.35 -24.50 -20.36
C GLY A 611 -21.95 -23.93 -20.07
N SER A 612 -21.83 -22.61 -19.95
CA SER A 612 -20.55 -21.93 -19.70
C SER A 612 -20.35 -21.49 -18.23
N THR A 613 -21.23 -21.89 -17.32
CA THR A 613 -21.21 -21.44 -15.92
C THR A 613 -21.28 -22.61 -14.96
N TRP A 614 -20.99 -22.34 -13.70
CA TRP A 614 -20.98 -23.33 -12.62
C TRP A 614 -22.19 -23.14 -11.71
N CYS A 615 -22.87 -24.24 -11.42
CA CYS A 615 -24.06 -24.29 -10.58
C CYS A 615 -23.83 -25.19 -9.35
N LEU A 616 -24.50 -24.91 -8.25
CA LEU A 616 -24.60 -25.85 -7.13
C LEU A 616 -25.37 -27.10 -7.61
N LEU A 617 -24.99 -28.28 -7.12
CA LEU A 617 -25.62 -29.54 -7.52
C LEU A 617 -26.96 -29.74 -6.84
N ALA A 618 -28.00 -30.04 -7.60
CA ALA A 618 -29.32 -30.37 -7.08
C ALA A 618 -29.37 -31.80 -6.50
N GLY A 619 -30.29 -32.05 -5.56
CA GLY A 619 -30.62 -33.41 -5.09
C GLY A 619 -30.21 -33.75 -3.65
N ASN A 620 -29.72 -32.79 -2.88
CA ASN A 620 -29.42 -32.92 -1.44
C ASN A 620 -30.67 -32.58 -0.60
N ALA A 621 -31.78 -33.28 -0.84
CA ALA A 621 -33.10 -33.03 -0.27
C ALA A 621 -33.18 -33.21 1.26
N ASP A 622 -32.24 -33.91 1.88
CA ASP A 622 -32.14 -34.01 3.33
C ASP A 622 -31.16 -33.03 3.99
N GLY A 623 -30.41 -32.29 3.17
CA GLY A 623 -29.46 -31.26 3.58
C GLY A 623 -28.23 -31.81 4.32
N ASN A 624 -27.96 -33.11 4.24
CA ASN A 624 -26.88 -33.73 5.03
C ASN A 624 -25.46 -33.53 4.43
N ALA A 625 -25.37 -32.91 3.25
CA ALA A 625 -24.18 -32.67 2.42
C ALA A 625 -23.66 -33.90 1.64
N LEU A 626 -24.48 -34.92 1.46
CA LEU A 626 -24.22 -36.12 0.66
C LEU A 626 -25.48 -36.49 -0.11
N ILE A 627 -25.39 -36.49 -1.43
CA ILE A 627 -26.49 -36.90 -2.32
C ILE A 627 -26.50 -38.42 -2.42
N ASP A 628 -27.42 -39.07 -1.70
CA ASP A 628 -27.51 -40.53 -1.63
C ASP A 628 -28.96 -41.03 -1.59
N ASN A 629 -29.15 -42.29 -1.20
CA ASN A 629 -30.47 -42.93 -1.17
C ASN A 629 -31.42 -42.31 -0.12
N ARG A 630 -30.92 -41.54 0.84
CA ARG A 630 -31.76 -40.81 1.81
C ARG A 630 -32.52 -39.69 1.13
N ASP A 631 -31.89 -39.00 0.19
CA ASP A 631 -32.55 -37.99 -0.64
C ASP A 631 -33.60 -38.63 -1.56
N PHE A 632 -33.26 -39.76 -2.18
CA PHE A 632 -34.21 -40.54 -2.97
C PHE A 632 -35.44 -40.95 -2.15
N ASN A 633 -35.24 -41.47 -0.93
CA ASN A 633 -36.36 -41.87 -0.07
C ASN A 633 -37.28 -40.69 0.29
N ARG A 634 -36.73 -39.47 0.37
CA ARG A 634 -37.54 -38.25 0.58
C ARG A 634 -38.34 -37.88 -0.66
N TRP A 635 -37.74 -38.00 -1.84
CA TRP A 635 -38.43 -37.84 -3.11
C TRP A 635 -39.55 -38.89 -3.27
N GLU A 636 -39.26 -40.17 -3.09
CA GLU A 636 -40.21 -41.28 -3.25
C GLU A 636 -41.44 -41.12 -2.33
N GLN A 637 -41.25 -40.65 -1.10
CA GLN A 637 -42.35 -40.39 -0.15
C GLN A 637 -43.23 -39.19 -0.54
N SER A 638 -42.73 -38.33 -1.42
CA SER A 638 -43.35 -37.06 -1.78
C SER A 638 -43.73 -36.98 -3.26
N ASP A 639 -43.46 -38.02 -4.04
CA ASP A 639 -43.77 -38.11 -5.47
C ASP A 639 -45.26 -37.88 -5.73
N GLY A 640 -45.55 -37.05 -6.73
CA GLY A 640 -46.90 -36.61 -7.09
C GLY A 640 -47.48 -35.49 -6.22
N GLN A 641 -46.74 -34.95 -5.24
CA GLN A 641 -47.14 -33.72 -4.56
C GLN A 641 -47.04 -32.52 -5.52
N SER A 642 -48.00 -31.59 -5.42
CA SER A 642 -48.07 -30.40 -6.27
C SER A 642 -48.52 -29.19 -5.46
N SER A 643 -48.16 -27.99 -5.94
CA SER A 643 -48.37 -26.73 -5.22
C SER A 643 -47.71 -26.72 -3.83
N VAL A 644 -46.48 -27.24 -3.76
CA VAL A 644 -45.74 -27.38 -2.49
C VAL A 644 -44.41 -26.62 -2.52
N TYR A 645 -43.97 -26.17 -1.34
CA TYR A 645 -42.61 -25.72 -1.09
C TYR A 645 -41.88 -26.85 -0.34
N HIS A 646 -41.19 -27.71 -1.09
CA HIS A 646 -40.67 -28.97 -0.54
C HIS A 646 -39.17 -29.17 -0.84
N PRO A 647 -38.38 -29.77 0.08
CA PRO A 647 -36.97 -30.07 -0.18
C PRO A 647 -36.73 -31.11 -1.30
N ALA A 648 -37.73 -31.95 -1.62
CA ALA A 648 -37.62 -32.92 -2.71
C ALA A 648 -38.01 -32.37 -4.09
N ASP A 649 -38.59 -31.17 -4.15
CA ASP A 649 -38.77 -30.40 -5.39
C ASP A 649 -37.42 -29.74 -5.70
N ALA A 650 -36.58 -30.44 -6.45
CA ALA A 650 -35.20 -30.10 -6.75
C ALA A 650 -35.11 -29.00 -7.81
N ASN A 651 -36.06 -28.97 -8.75
CA ASN A 651 -36.11 -28.00 -9.83
C ASN A 651 -36.87 -26.70 -9.47
N ALA A 652 -37.50 -26.67 -8.29
CA ALA A 652 -38.28 -25.58 -7.72
C ALA A 652 -39.46 -25.11 -8.59
N ASP A 653 -40.20 -26.04 -9.19
CA ASP A 653 -41.39 -25.73 -9.98
C ASP A 653 -42.72 -25.90 -9.21
N GLY A 654 -42.65 -26.31 -7.94
CA GLY A 654 -43.79 -26.54 -7.07
C GLY A 654 -44.41 -27.92 -7.21
N GLN A 655 -43.78 -28.83 -7.95
CA GLN A 655 -44.17 -30.23 -8.10
C GLN A 655 -43.00 -31.13 -7.67
N VAL A 656 -43.31 -32.26 -7.05
CA VAL A 656 -42.32 -33.31 -6.79
C VAL A 656 -42.62 -34.45 -7.75
N ASP A 657 -41.83 -34.59 -8.80
CA ASP A 657 -42.09 -35.56 -9.88
C ASP A 657 -40.81 -36.15 -10.49
N ALA A 658 -40.95 -36.80 -11.65
CA ALA A 658 -39.83 -37.43 -12.36
C ALA A 658 -38.70 -36.45 -12.74
N ALA A 659 -38.98 -35.15 -12.94
CA ALA A 659 -37.95 -34.17 -13.26
C ALA A 659 -37.00 -33.94 -12.08
N ASP A 660 -37.49 -34.02 -10.84
CA ASP A 660 -36.66 -33.93 -9.64
C ASP A 660 -35.84 -35.20 -9.43
N TYR A 661 -36.43 -36.35 -9.73
CA TYR A 661 -35.72 -37.63 -9.72
C TYR A 661 -34.52 -37.63 -10.65
N ASP A 662 -34.68 -37.11 -11.87
CA ASP A 662 -33.60 -37.06 -12.86
C ASP A 662 -32.42 -36.21 -12.35
N LEU A 663 -32.68 -35.07 -11.71
CA LEU A 663 -31.66 -34.23 -11.08
C LEU A 663 -30.91 -34.96 -9.96
N TRP A 664 -31.62 -35.61 -9.05
CA TRP A 664 -31.00 -36.44 -8.00
C TRP A 664 -30.18 -37.58 -8.62
N PHE A 665 -30.73 -38.27 -9.60
CA PHE A 665 -30.11 -39.44 -10.21
C PHE A 665 -28.78 -39.07 -10.86
N GLU A 666 -28.71 -37.97 -11.60
CA GLU A 666 -27.46 -37.49 -12.21
C GLU A 666 -26.38 -37.12 -11.19
N ASN A 667 -26.78 -36.68 -10.00
CA ASN A 667 -25.89 -36.15 -8.97
C ASN A 667 -25.63 -37.12 -7.81
N ARG A 668 -26.14 -38.35 -7.86
CA ARG A 668 -25.92 -39.36 -6.81
C ARG A 668 -24.43 -39.60 -6.50
N SER A 669 -24.14 -39.90 -5.24
CA SER A 669 -22.79 -40.15 -4.71
C SER A 669 -21.85 -38.93 -4.73
N LYS A 670 -22.40 -37.72 -4.65
CA LYS A 670 -21.64 -36.47 -4.50
C LYS A 670 -21.63 -36.04 -3.04
N LEU A 671 -20.45 -35.71 -2.54
CA LEU A 671 -20.19 -35.28 -1.16
C LEU A 671 -19.71 -33.82 -1.19
N GLY A 672 -20.26 -32.98 -0.32
CA GLY A 672 -19.78 -31.63 -0.09
C GLY A 672 -18.64 -31.62 0.94
N GLU A 673 -17.72 -30.66 0.85
CA GLU A 673 -16.54 -30.59 1.74
C GLU A 673 -16.84 -30.01 3.12
N LEU A 674 -18.12 -29.83 3.46
CA LEU A 674 -18.53 -29.16 4.70
C LEU A 674 -18.72 -30.13 5.89
N LYS A 675 -18.22 -31.38 5.78
CA LYS A 675 -18.09 -32.33 6.90
C LYS A 675 -16.93 -33.31 6.77
#